data_AF-A0AAU4C4N2-F1
#
_entry.id   AF-A0AAU4C4N2-F1
#
_cell.length_a   1.000
_cell.length_b   1.000
_cell.length_c   1.000
_cell.angle_alpha   90.00
_cell.angle_beta   90.00
_cell.angle_gamma   90.00
#
_symmetry.space_group_name_H-M   'P 1'
#
loop_
_entity.id
_entity.type
_entity.pdbx_description
1 polymer ?
#
loop_
_entity_poly.entity_id
_entity_poly.type
_entity_poly.pdbx_seq_one_letter_code
_entity_poly.pdbx_strand_id
1 'polypeptide(L)'
;MPDAAARHGPVPPDDRHQDHHDDPSTPRTRAPSRAPDGGDPLAELVARLRGVGLDPDVEQLCDALWLARWTRPVDVPEPEEPRAEAGDRPAFRRDGGRGGGPHAGARAERPERAEPPPQEVGAGGRVSLYPVPQDGGQRARGAGRAAALPVGVPAAPALPAPLELQRALRRLQRYRSPAPPLRMRLDETATAERSAQAGGLIMPVHRAVVRGDARLQLVLDASSSMRVWDRLFLELEQVFGQLGAFSDIRVSHLHQGPDGAPAVSRSPDVYAAPLHSTDRLSDPTGRRIVLFVSDCAGPLWHSGQAHRLLHHLSRQGPVAVLQPLPQRLWNRTRLPVVFCELSRGETLGGAAALRVRTPSGVPAETRRGALPVPVLPPEPVALGAWARLLSGAGAGPVPGAVGWVRADQPPAPAGRADRRRTPLERVSRFSSSASPAAGRLAVYLAAAPLCLPVMQLVQRTMLPDSGPSELAEVLVGGLLTRESEEYADDGAQWYRIDPDVRDALLSRLGRDEAMLVLKHCSEYIEQRFGKGGPNFPALALAQLGDGGAGRPYAPAAGAADRAERADHGDNGGNGDEAPVPQPFAEVAARVLRRFMPLPEQFETPGGRTGPGRPEERPTHQAVRRARTLIERFDREGMIQDVIDAVQLLRGATEHERPAGADPELWAEYAHCTLRLWEVQGGDDLLQEAEAAAERAAAHPRRLRERAVLARVLHAAATDRRRRGDPAGALDLLRRADREYAVACAAPDLDHHQALGLTLERVRALEAQWRLGGDSALLQGAVGMLEAFADVWPDRRQRPPELPLEHGRVLLRLSGATADPVQARLYAEQGAQSLRTALDTGEEPDTAESVRARVRVLLDLVDALLRAGGPLDDAQARVDEALALVREQGRRAALLARAGRIAVARHRESGDPAELETAADRFAQAAQRMSRDAPAHADVLAEWGEALLRLAGLQSGARAQGTLSRAIRVLRDCRMETPAGSAQVAHRLLLLGRALMLRYRGRGDRVDLREAEHLFGLAAADAADPLLASRCRLELGQVQFEAYRSLRRPARLDLAVDAFRDAAESAREAEGAATTERGRHEAVRTGAQAHHWRGMSYEAASRPRAAREAYRAARTEWSRLPEGSLVADGPTAAKTAERLAALERVT
;
A
#
# COMPACT_ATOMS: atom_id res chain seq x y z
N MET A 1 44.03 41.46 -48.36
CA MET A 1 44.95 41.44 -49.50
C MET A 1 45.98 40.33 -49.23
N PRO A 2 46.21 39.41 -50.18
CA PRO A 2 45.25 38.30 -50.23
C PRO A 2 45.85 36.87 -50.42
N ASP A 3 45.03 35.88 -50.06
CA ASP A 3 44.63 34.66 -50.80
C ASP A 3 45.56 33.46 -51.16
N ALA A 4 44.87 32.31 -51.19
CA ALA A 4 44.97 31.18 -52.13
C ALA A 4 46.21 30.26 -52.24
N ALA A 5 46.15 29.12 -51.53
CA ALA A 5 45.88 27.76 -52.05
C ALA A 5 46.79 27.05 -53.12
N ALA A 6 47.16 25.80 -52.76
CA ALA A 6 46.94 24.52 -53.50
C ALA A 6 48.04 23.79 -54.35
N ARG A 7 48.31 22.52 -53.93
CA ARG A 7 48.23 21.21 -54.67
C ARG A 7 49.46 20.50 -55.33
N HIS A 8 49.50 19.17 -55.05
CA HIS A 8 49.82 17.97 -55.91
C HIS A 8 51.26 17.35 -56.09
N GLY A 9 51.55 16.29 -55.30
CA GLY A 9 52.08 14.94 -55.69
C GLY A 9 53.48 14.73 -56.35
N PRO A 10 53.90 13.49 -56.74
CA PRO A 10 53.60 12.14 -56.16
C PRO A 10 54.76 11.06 -56.17
N VAL A 11 54.72 10.05 -55.25
CA VAL A 11 54.79 8.53 -55.36
C VAL A 11 55.64 7.82 -56.48
N PRO A 12 56.21 6.55 -56.38
CA PRO A 12 56.43 5.49 -55.33
C PRO A 12 57.96 5.11 -55.18
N PRO A 13 58.53 3.85 -55.15
CA PRO A 13 58.17 2.45 -54.72
C PRO A 13 59.24 1.61 -53.91
N ASP A 14 58.91 0.34 -53.54
CA ASP A 14 59.69 -0.96 -53.50
C ASP A 14 61.09 -1.13 -52.78
N ASP A 15 61.55 -2.28 -52.23
CA ASP A 15 61.00 -3.66 -51.99
C ASP A 15 61.71 -4.44 -50.82
N ARG A 16 61.05 -5.47 -50.28
CA ARG A 16 61.45 -6.76 -49.59
C ARG A 16 62.72 -7.04 -48.69
N HIS A 17 62.41 -7.66 -47.53
CA HIS A 17 62.95 -8.90 -46.86
C HIS A 17 64.33 -9.07 -46.15
N GLN A 18 64.22 -9.56 -44.89
CA GLN A 18 64.89 -10.69 -44.19
C GLN A 18 66.24 -10.58 -43.40
N ASP A 19 66.09 -10.89 -42.11
CA ASP A 19 66.81 -11.86 -41.24
C ASP A 19 68.30 -11.72 -40.82
N HIS A 20 68.44 -11.30 -39.55
CA HIS A 20 69.25 -11.88 -38.46
C HIS A 20 70.79 -12.04 -38.51
N HIS A 21 71.37 -11.37 -37.50
CA HIS A 21 72.44 -11.81 -36.57
C HIS A 21 73.91 -11.36 -36.75
N ASP A 22 74.46 -11.09 -35.55
CA ASP A 22 75.84 -10.99 -35.07
C ASP A 22 76.72 -9.74 -35.31
N ASP A 23 77.04 -9.14 -34.16
CA ASP A 23 78.20 -8.32 -33.77
C ASP A 23 79.54 -9.07 -34.10
N PRO A 24 80.75 -8.46 -34.11
CA PRO A 24 81.08 -7.19 -33.48
C PRO A 24 82.05 -6.25 -34.23
N SER A 25 82.23 -5.05 -33.67
CA SER A 25 83.55 -4.52 -33.20
C SER A 25 83.66 -2.98 -33.28
N THR A 26 84.41 -2.40 -32.35
CA THR A 26 84.87 -1.00 -32.38
C THR A 26 86.40 -0.98 -32.41
N PRO A 27 87.05 0.01 -33.07
CA PRO A 27 87.47 1.16 -32.27
C PRO A 27 87.65 2.53 -33.00
N ARG A 28 87.50 3.60 -32.20
CA ARG A 28 88.26 4.88 -32.22
C ARG A 28 88.36 5.75 -33.50
N THR A 29 87.54 6.82 -33.46
CA THR A 29 88.01 8.23 -33.41
C THR A 29 88.82 8.83 -34.57
N ARG A 30 88.12 9.50 -35.51
CA ARG A 30 88.21 10.97 -35.73
C ARG A 30 87.16 11.46 -36.74
N ALA A 31 86.50 12.57 -36.45
CA ALA A 31 85.62 13.27 -37.38
C ALA A 31 86.39 14.32 -38.20
N PRO A 32 85.87 14.69 -39.38
CA PRO A 32 85.86 16.10 -39.77
C PRO A 32 84.47 16.59 -40.20
N SER A 33 84.18 17.86 -39.88
CA SER A 33 83.24 18.81 -40.52
C SER A 33 82.12 18.26 -41.45
N ARG A 34 80.85 18.64 -41.26
CA ARG A 34 80.40 20.04 -41.05
C ARG A 34 79.36 20.20 -39.92
N ALA A 35 79.38 21.40 -39.34
CA ALA A 35 78.36 21.92 -38.44
C ALA A 35 77.40 22.86 -39.25
N PRO A 36 76.42 23.56 -38.66
CA PRO A 36 75.03 23.21 -38.99
C PRO A 36 74.20 24.36 -39.60
N ASP A 37 73.43 24.04 -40.63
CA ASP A 37 72.23 24.81 -40.95
C ASP A 37 71.14 24.39 -39.95
N GLY A 38 70.97 25.03 -38.79
CA GLY A 38 70.86 26.49 -38.68
C GLY A 38 69.39 26.93 -38.75
N GLY A 39 68.50 26.03 -39.18
CA GLY A 39 67.08 26.11 -38.87
C GLY A 39 66.86 25.91 -37.37
N ASP A 40 66.17 26.85 -36.74
CA ASP A 40 65.66 26.68 -35.38
C ASP A 40 64.61 25.54 -35.40
N PRO A 41 64.79 24.44 -34.61
CA PRO A 41 63.82 23.36 -34.57
C PRO A 41 62.43 23.81 -34.09
N LEU A 42 62.37 24.91 -33.32
CA LEU A 42 61.12 25.56 -32.95
C LEU A 42 60.43 26.19 -34.17
N ALA A 43 61.20 26.82 -35.07
CA ALA A 43 60.71 27.41 -36.30
C ALA A 43 60.26 26.35 -37.32
N GLU A 44 60.96 25.21 -37.42
CA GLU A 44 60.49 24.11 -38.27
C GLU A 44 59.23 23.45 -37.71
N LEU A 45 59.12 23.27 -36.39
CA LEU A 45 57.90 22.81 -35.75
C LEU A 45 56.72 23.76 -36.03
N VAL A 46 56.92 25.07 -35.88
CA VAL A 46 55.93 26.10 -36.25
C VAL A 46 55.57 26.04 -37.74
N ALA A 47 56.54 25.86 -38.63
CA ALA A 47 56.29 25.75 -40.07
C ALA A 47 55.47 24.50 -40.42
N ARG A 48 55.76 23.35 -39.80
CA ARG A 48 55.00 22.10 -39.99
C ARG A 48 53.57 22.22 -39.43
N LEU A 49 53.39 22.81 -38.25
CA LEU A 49 52.05 23.05 -37.68
C LEU A 49 51.23 24.01 -38.56
N ARG A 50 51.83 25.10 -39.04
CA ARG A 50 51.21 26.03 -40.00
C ARG A 50 50.88 25.38 -41.33
N GLY A 51 51.71 24.45 -41.80
CA GLY A 51 51.45 23.64 -42.99
C GLY A 51 50.22 22.73 -42.88
N VAL A 52 49.84 22.34 -41.65
CA VAL A 52 48.60 21.59 -41.35
C VAL A 52 47.42 22.53 -41.01
N GLY A 53 47.63 23.85 -41.08
CA GLY A 53 46.59 24.87 -40.84
C GLY A 53 46.47 25.34 -39.39
N LEU A 54 47.44 25.00 -38.53
CA LEU A 54 47.49 25.44 -37.12
C LEU A 54 48.52 26.56 -36.96
N ASP A 55 48.09 27.74 -36.50
CA ASP A 55 48.98 28.87 -36.22
C ASP A 55 49.10 29.09 -34.69
N PRO A 56 49.96 28.33 -33.99
CA PRO A 56 50.04 28.35 -32.53
C PRO A 56 50.71 29.62 -32.01
N ASP A 57 50.17 30.14 -30.90
CA ASP A 57 50.87 31.17 -30.11
C ASP A 57 52.01 30.57 -29.26
N VAL A 58 52.74 31.45 -28.55
CA VAL A 58 53.92 31.05 -27.78
C VAL A 58 53.59 30.17 -26.57
N GLU A 59 52.42 30.33 -25.93
CA GLU A 59 52.01 29.43 -24.84
C GLU A 59 51.60 28.07 -25.41
N GLN A 60 50.83 28.04 -26.50
CA GLN A 60 50.43 26.81 -27.18
C GLN A 60 51.61 26.00 -27.72
N LEU A 61 52.65 26.67 -28.23
CA LEU A 61 53.86 26.02 -28.72
C LEU A 61 54.73 25.45 -27.58
N CYS A 62 54.79 26.15 -26.44
CA CYS A 62 55.39 25.62 -25.22
C CYS A 62 54.64 24.40 -24.68
N ASP A 63 53.30 24.44 -24.63
CA ASP A 63 52.48 23.31 -24.21
C ASP A 63 52.60 22.11 -25.17
N ALA A 64 52.68 22.35 -26.48
CA ALA A 64 52.92 21.28 -27.47
C ALA A 64 54.26 20.57 -27.25
N LEU A 65 55.35 21.32 -27.05
CA LEU A 65 56.67 20.74 -26.71
C LEU A 65 56.68 20.05 -25.33
N TRP A 66 55.93 20.59 -24.36
CA TRP A 66 55.80 19.99 -23.04
C TRP A 66 55.03 18.66 -23.08
N LEU A 67 53.95 18.57 -23.87
CA LEU A 67 53.18 17.36 -24.12
C LEU A 67 53.98 16.31 -24.90
N ALA A 68 54.76 16.73 -25.92
CA ALA A 68 55.59 15.86 -26.73
C ALA A 68 56.62 15.05 -25.91
N ARG A 69 57.03 15.55 -24.73
CA ARG A 69 57.92 14.81 -23.81
C ARG A 69 57.23 13.66 -23.06
N TRP A 70 55.90 13.64 -23.03
CA TRP A 70 55.08 12.66 -22.31
C TRP A 70 54.39 11.64 -23.22
N THR A 71 54.21 11.95 -24.52
CA THR A 71 53.74 11.00 -25.53
C THR A 71 54.89 10.15 -26.06
N ARG A 72 54.83 8.83 -25.84
CA ARG A 72 55.58 7.87 -26.67
C ARG A 72 54.82 7.67 -27.99
N PRO A 73 55.49 7.44 -29.13
CA PRO A 73 54.83 6.84 -30.27
C PRO A 73 54.33 5.44 -29.87
N VAL A 74 53.12 5.11 -30.31
CA VAL A 74 52.60 3.75 -30.36
C VAL A 74 52.36 3.47 -31.83
N ASP A 75 52.96 2.41 -32.36
CA ASP A 75 52.84 2.07 -33.77
C ASP A 75 51.37 1.78 -34.11
N VAL A 76 50.87 2.44 -35.15
CA VAL A 76 49.50 2.28 -35.64
C VAL A 76 49.52 1.28 -36.79
N PRO A 77 48.85 0.12 -36.69
CA PRO A 77 48.62 -0.75 -37.84
C PRO A 77 47.72 -0.03 -38.84
N GLU A 78 48.09 -0.03 -40.12
CA GLU A 78 47.30 0.64 -41.17
C GLU A 78 45.92 -0.04 -41.33
N PRO A 79 44.81 0.73 -41.36
CA PRO A 79 43.50 0.19 -41.68
C PRO A 79 43.28 0.11 -43.20
N GLU A 80 42.82 -1.03 -43.71
CA GLU A 80 42.39 -1.18 -45.11
C GLU A 80 41.19 -0.26 -45.42
N GLU A 81 41.21 0.41 -46.58
CA GLU A 81 40.13 1.31 -47.01
C GLU A 81 38.90 0.57 -47.61
N PRO A 82 37.68 0.83 -47.09
CA PRO A 82 36.44 0.65 -47.86
C PRO A 82 36.17 1.93 -48.67
N ARG A 83 36.04 1.81 -49.99
CA ARG A 83 35.84 2.95 -50.91
C ARG A 83 34.50 3.66 -50.66
N ALA A 84 34.51 4.99 -50.83
CA ALA A 84 33.31 5.80 -50.80
C ALA A 84 32.56 5.81 -52.14
N GLU A 85 31.23 5.72 -52.10
CA GLU A 85 30.34 6.17 -53.17
C GLU A 85 29.56 7.40 -52.71
N ALA A 86 29.37 8.37 -53.60
CA ALA A 86 28.70 9.64 -53.30
C ALA A 86 27.22 9.61 -53.73
N GLY A 87 26.32 10.11 -52.87
CA GLY A 87 24.86 9.89 -52.99
C GLY A 87 23.97 11.10 -52.64
N ASP A 88 24.34 12.29 -53.13
CA ASP A 88 23.48 13.48 -53.31
C ASP A 88 22.80 14.18 -52.09
N ARG A 89 22.24 15.37 -52.32
CA ARG A 89 21.46 16.21 -51.40
C ARG A 89 20.13 16.62 -52.05
N PRO A 90 19.06 16.75 -51.27
CA PRO A 90 18.60 18.12 -50.96
C PRO A 90 18.18 18.26 -49.48
N ALA A 91 18.53 19.32 -48.73
CA ALA A 91 18.44 20.76 -49.00
C ALA A 91 17.00 21.28 -49.10
N PHE A 92 16.49 21.85 -48.00
CA PHE A 92 15.33 22.75 -48.02
C PHE A 92 15.61 24.07 -47.30
N ARG A 93 14.91 25.14 -47.73
CA ARG A 93 15.18 26.55 -47.38
C ARG A 93 14.32 27.00 -46.19
N ARG A 94 14.89 27.77 -45.25
CA ARG A 94 14.71 29.23 -45.06
C ARG A 94 13.29 29.75 -45.30
N ASP A 95 12.67 30.33 -44.28
CA ASP A 95 12.60 31.79 -44.06
C ASP A 95 12.03 32.10 -42.64
N GLY A 96 12.09 33.33 -42.08
CA GLY A 96 12.83 34.51 -42.56
C GLY A 96 12.39 35.87 -41.94
N GLY A 97 12.98 36.28 -40.80
CA GLY A 97 12.96 37.68 -40.32
C GLY A 97 12.01 38.03 -39.15
N ARG A 98 12.12 39.21 -38.51
CA ARG A 98 13.08 40.32 -38.73
C ARG A 98 13.17 41.32 -37.55
N GLY A 99 14.34 41.97 -37.38
CA GLY A 99 14.58 43.17 -36.54
C GLY A 99 15.11 42.90 -35.12
N GLY A 100 16.06 43.68 -34.56
CA GLY A 100 16.88 44.77 -35.09
C GLY A 100 17.94 45.23 -34.05
N GLY A 101 19.12 45.72 -34.48
CA GLY A 101 20.26 46.12 -33.61
C GLY A 101 20.24 47.61 -33.17
N PRO A 102 21.38 48.25 -32.75
CA PRO A 102 22.78 47.79 -32.93
C PRO A 102 23.84 48.05 -31.80
N HIS A 103 24.91 47.24 -31.83
CA HIS A 103 26.36 47.48 -31.56
C HIS A 103 26.99 48.14 -30.29
N ALA A 104 28.22 47.63 -30.03
CA ALA A 104 29.36 48.14 -29.25
C ALA A 104 29.26 48.20 -27.70
N GLY A 105 30.29 47.79 -26.93
CA GLY A 105 31.53 47.11 -27.32
C GLY A 105 32.50 46.80 -26.15
N ALA A 106 33.32 45.76 -26.33
CA ALA A 106 34.55 45.41 -25.59
C ALA A 106 34.60 45.44 -24.04
N ARG A 107 34.65 44.25 -23.42
CA ARG A 107 35.55 44.00 -22.27
C ARG A 107 36.03 42.55 -22.26
N ALA A 108 37.30 42.33 -21.94
CA ALA A 108 37.97 41.05 -22.14
C ALA A 108 37.44 39.93 -21.24
N GLU A 109 37.11 38.80 -21.85
CA GLU A 109 36.99 37.50 -21.18
C GLU A 109 38.39 36.90 -21.00
N ARG A 110 38.57 36.13 -19.93
CA ARG A 110 39.79 35.34 -19.70
C ARG A 110 39.60 33.96 -20.32
N PRO A 111 40.68 33.28 -20.76
CA PRO A 111 40.57 31.92 -21.24
C PRO A 111 39.98 31.03 -20.16
N GLU A 112 38.86 30.38 -20.46
CA GLU A 112 38.41 29.23 -19.69
C GLU A 112 39.44 28.12 -19.91
N ARG A 113 39.93 27.53 -18.82
CA ARG A 113 40.90 26.45 -18.89
C ARG A 113 40.18 25.23 -19.44
N ALA A 114 40.57 24.76 -20.61
CA ALA A 114 40.03 23.54 -21.19
C ALA A 114 40.07 22.41 -20.15
N GLU A 115 38.92 21.80 -19.89
CA GLU A 115 38.87 20.56 -19.12
C GLU A 115 39.63 19.48 -19.91
N PRO A 116 40.40 18.60 -19.24
CA PRO A 116 40.95 17.44 -19.93
C PRO A 116 39.78 16.61 -20.50
N PRO A 117 39.95 15.95 -21.66
CA PRO A 117 38.91 15.06 -22.17
C PRO A 117 38.56 14.04 -21.08
N PRO A 118 37.26 13.80 -20.79
CA PRO A 118 36.87 12.91 -19.72
C PRO A 118 37.47 11.52 -19.98
N GLN A 119 38.22 11.01 -19.01
CA GLN A 119 38.67 9.62 -19.05
C GLN A 119 37.43 8.73 -19.21
N GLU A 120 37.43 7.81 -20.17
CA GLU A 120 36.31 6.89 -20.39
C GLU A 120 36.21 5.89 -19.23
N VAL A 121 35.56 6.30 -18.14
CA VAL A 121 35.11 5.42 -17.08
C VAL A 121 34.14 4.43 -17.72
N GLY A 122 34.49 3.14 -17.64
CA GLY A 122 33.94 2.08 -18.50
C GLY A 122 32.43 2.13 -18.71
N ALA A 123 32.01 2.06 -19.99
CA ALA A 123 30.68 2.44 -20.44
C ALA A 123 29.53 1.61 -19.85
N GLY A 124 28.99 2.06 -18.72
CA GLY A 124 27.80 1.49 -18.10
C GLY A 124 26.52 1.78 -18.88
N GLY A 125 25.98 0.78 -19.60
CA GLY A 125 24.59 0.78 -20.07
C GLY A 125 24.33 1.38 -21.46
N ARG A 126 25.02 0.89 -22.49
CA ARG A 126 24.52 0.99 -23.88
C ARG A 126 23.57 -0.17 -24.17
N VAL A 127 22.32 0.12 -24.53
CA VAL A 127 21.32 -0.90 -24.87
C VAL A 127 21.16 -0.95 -26.40
N SER A 128 21.10 -2.17 -26.94
CA SER A 128 20.86 -2.45 -28.36
C SER A 128 19.37 -2.72 -28.58
N LEU A 129 18.68 -1.82 -29.29
CA LEU A 129 17.29 -2.02 -29.69
C LEU A 129 17.20 -2.67 -31.09
N TYR A 130 16.25 -3.59 -31.25
CA TYR A 130 15.87 -4.20 -32.52
C TYR A 130 14.39 -3.91 -32.81
N PRO A 131 13.99 -3.62 -34.05
CA PRO A 131 12.58 -3.45 -34.40
C PRO A 131 11.85 -4.79 -34.40
N VAL A 132 10.65 -4.83 -33.82
CA VAL A 132 9.74 -5.98 -33.90
C VAL A 132 8.75 -5.73 -35.05
N PRO A 133 8.64 -6.63 -36.06
CA PRO A 133 7.65 -6.50 -37.12
C PRO A 133 6.23 -6.72 -36.59
N GLN A 134 5.27 -5.94 -37.11
CA GLN A 134 3.84 -6.27 -37.02
C GLN A 134 3.38 -7.02 -38.28
N ASP A 135 2.35 -7.83 -38.09
CA ASP A 135 1.58 -8.59 -39.07
C ASP A 135 2.28 -9.70 -39.88
N GLY A 136 1.47 -10.66 -40.33
CA GLY A 136 1.91 -12.01 -40.69
C GLY A 136 2.25 -12.20 -42.17
N GLY A 137 3.46 -12.72 -42.42
CA GLY A 137 3.91 -13.19 -43.73
C GLY A 137 4.75 -14.47 -43.60
N GLN A 138 4.83 -15.27 -44.67
CA GLN A 138 5.52 -16.57 -44.63
C GLN A 138 7.05 -16.43 -44.50
N ARG A 139 7.68 -17.35 -43.77
CA ARG A 139 9.13 -17.36 -43.49
C ARG A 139 9.96 -17.71 -44.73
N ALA A 140 10.52 -16.71 -45.41
CA ALA A 140 11.69 -16.89 -46.26
C ALA A 140 12.98 -16.78 -45.42
N ARG A 141 13.95 -17.69 -45.63
CA ARG A 141 15.27 -17.61 -44.98
C ARG A 141 16.18 -16.66 -45.77
N GLY A 142 16.46 -15.49 -45.20
CA GLY A 142 17.47 -14.55 -45.70
C GLY A 142 18.35 -14.05 -44.55
N ALA A 143 19.68 -14.23 -44.64
CA ALA A 143 20.61 -13.91 -43.58
C ALA A 143 21.05 -12.43 -43.60
N GLY A 144 20.12 -11.52 -43.27
CA GLY A 144 20.42 -10.10 -43.06
C GLY A 144 20.73 -9.80 -41.59
N ARG A 145 21.94 -9.30 -41.28
CA ARG A 145 22.24 -8.74 -39.95
C ARG A 145 21.46 -7.43 -39.77
N ALA A 146 20.39 -7.44 -38.98
CA ALA A 146 19.75 -6.22 -38.53
C ALA A 146 20.74 -5.42 -37.66
N ALA A 147 21.14 -4.23 -38.13
CA ALA A 147 22.10 -3.39 -37.42
C ALA A 147 21.45 -2.79 -36.17
N ALA A 148 21.88 -3.22 -34.99
CA ALA A 148 21.44 -2.66 -33.72
C ALA A 148 22.00 -1.24 -33.55
N LEU A 149 21.12 -0.28 -33.24
CA LEU A 149 21.55 1.09 -32.93
C LEU A 149 21.95 1.16 -31.44
N PRO A 150 23.19 1.53 -31.08
CA PRO A 150 23.62 1.60 -29.69
C PRO A 150 23.14 2.90 -29.03
N VAL A 151 22.07 2.82 -28.24
CA VAL A 151 21.56 3.98 -27.48
C VAL A 151 22.15 3.98 -26.07
N GLY A 152 22.79 5.07 -25.68
CA GLY A 152 23.23 5.30 -24.30
C GLY A 152 22.05 5.71 -23.43
N VAL A 153 21.68 4.88 -22.45
CA VAL A 153 20.55 5.16 -21.55
C VAL A 153 21.07 5.93 -20.32
N PRO A 154 20.58 7.14 -20.02
CA PRO A 154 21.00 7.88 -18.83
C PRO A 154 20.58 7.16 -17.54
N ALA A 155 21.53 6.48 -16.89
CA ALA A 155 21.26 5.82 -15.62
C ALA A 155 20.94 6.86 -14.53
N ALA A 156 19.82 6.68 -13.82
CA ALA A 156 19.29 7.64 -12.84
C ALA A 156 20.32 8.07 -11.76
N PRO A 157 20.36 9.37 -11.37
CA PRO A 157 21.31 9.89 -10.40
C PRO A 157 21.12 9.31 -9.00
N ALA A 158 22.21 9.19 -8.24
CA ALA A 158 22.17 8.72 -6.86
C ALA A 158 21.76 9.82 -5.87
N LEU A 159 22.05 11.09 -6.18
CA LEU A 159 21.54 12.27 -5.49
C LEU A 159 20.23 12.76 -6.15
N PRO A 160 19.11 12.86 -5.41
CA PRO A 160 17.83 13.32 -5.98
C PRO A 160 17.84 14.76 -6.51
N ALA A 161 18.70 15.64 -5.98
CA ALA A 161 18.71 17.07 -6.29
C ALA A 161 20.11 17.71 -6.17
N PRO A 162 21.09 17.39 -7.03
CA PRO A 162 22.46 17.87 -6.92
C PRO A 162 22.58 19.40 -6.98
N LEU A 163 21.79 20.09 -7.81
CA LEU A 163 21.76 21.55 -7.88
C LEU A 163 21.23 22.21 -6.60
N GLU A 164 20.29 21.56 -5.90
CA GLU A 164 19.79 22.06 -4.61
C GLU A 164 20.80 21.82 -3.49
N LEU A 165 21.47 20.66 -3.52
CA LEU A 165 22.57 20.37 -2.59
C LEU A 165 23.71 21.39 -2.75
N GLN A 166 24.13 21.70 -3.99
CA GLN A 166 25.08 22.79 -4.26
C GLN A 166 24.58 24.12 -3.69
N ARG A 167 23.32 24.53 -3.98
CA ARG A 167 22.73 25.78 -3.47
C ARG A 167 22.74 25.84 -1.94
N ALA A 168 22.45 24.74 -1.25
CA ALA A 168 22.49 24.63 0.20
C ALA A 168 23.92 24.74 0.76
N LEU A 169 24.86 24.03 0.13
CA LEU A 169 26.28 24.01 0.52
C LEU A 169 27.03 25.32 0.23
N ARG A 170 26.55 26.20 -0.70
CA ARG A 170 27.19 27.49 -1.04
C ARG A 170 27.60 28.34 0.16
N ARG A 171 26.92 28.17 1.29
CA ARG A 171 27.25 28.87 2.55
C ARG A 171 28.66 28.53 3.07
N LEU A 172 29.19 27.33 2.82
CA LEU A 172 30.55 26.92 3.20
C LEU A 172 31.65 27.82 2.62
N GLN A 173 31.40 28.54 1.53
CA GLN A 173 32.32 29.59 1.02
C GLN A 173 32.53 30.74 2.03
N ARG A 174 31.73 30.81 3.11
CA ARG A 174 31.85 31.75 4.23
C ARG A 174 32.42 31.12 5.51
N TYR A 175 32.72 29.82 5.50
CA TYR A 175 33.42 29.17 6.62
C TYR A 175 34.79 29.85 6.84
N ARG A 176 35.16 30.01 8.10
CA ARG A 176 36.45 30.57 8.51
C ARG A 176 37.13 29.58 9.45
N SER A 177 38.31 29.11 9.06
CA SER A 177 39.23 28.46 10.00
C SER A 177 39.74 29.49 11.02
N PRO A 178 40.00 29.10 12.27
CA PRO A 178 40.62 29.95 13.28
C PRO A 178 42.15 29.99 13.20
N ALA A 179 42.79 29.21 12.32
CA ALA A 179 44.18 29.45 11.98
C ALA A 179 44.37 30.81 11.28
N PRO A 180 45.58 31.41 11.35
CA PRO A 180 45.92 32.56 10.53
C PRO A 180 45.65 32.29 9.04
N PRO A 181 45.26 33.31 8.26
CA PRO A 181 45.02 33.15 6.82
C PRO A 181 46.27 32.66 6.10
N LEU A 182 46.10 31.74 5.14
CA LEU A 182 47.22 31.27 4.30
C LEU A 182 47.60 32.30 3.24
N ARG A 183 46.59 32.98 2.68
CA ARG A 183 46.78 33.91 1.58
C ARG A 183 46.51 35.34 2.01
N MET A 184 47.57 36.14 2.09
CA MET A 184 47.47 37.60 2.18
C MET A 184 47.50 38.19 0.76
N ARG A 185 46.69 39.22 0.50
CA ARG A 185 46.79 40.08 -0.70
C ARG A 185 46.93 41.52 -0.23
N LEU A 186 47.72 42.31 -0.96
CA LEU A 186 47.76 43.76 -0.78
C LEU A 186 46.34 44.35 -0.88
N ASP A 187 45.94 45.13 0.12
CA ASP A 187 44.79 46.00 0.01
C ASP A 187 45.25 47.28 -0.67
N GLU A 188 45.05 47.36 -1.98
CA GLU A 188 45.53 48.46 -2.82
C GLU A 188 45.02 49.83 -2.33
N THR A 189 43.76 49.90 -1.88
CA THR A 189 43.15 51.13 -1.34
C THR A 189 43.74 51.49 0.02
N ALA A 190 43.70 50.57 1.00
CA ALA A 190 44.21 50.86 2.34
C ALA A 190 45.74 51.07 2.36
N THR A 191 46.46 50.50 1.40
CA THR A 191 47.88 50.80 1.15
C THR A 191 48.06 52.23 0.65
N ALA A 192 47.30 52.67 -0.35
CA ALA A 192 47.37 54.04 -0.85
C ALA A 192 47.03 55.06 0.26
N GLU A 193 45.95 54.84 1.01
CA GLU A 193 45.53 55.69 2.14
C GLU A 193 46.61 55.76 3.23
N ARG A 194 47.15 54.61 3.68
CA ARG A 194 48.20 54.58 4.71
C ARG A 194 49.51 55.19 4.22
N SER A 195 49.84 55.03 2.95
CA SER A 195 51.06 55.61 2.36
C SER A 195 50.95 57.13 2.21
N ALA A 196 49.78 57.63 1.85
CA ALA A 196 49.48 59.07 1.83
C ALA A 196 49.53 59.69 3.23
N GLN A 197 48.91 59.03 4.23
CA GLN A 197 48.99 59.44 5.64
C GLN A 197 50.42 59.38 6.20
N ALA A 198 51.26 58.47 5.70
CA ALA A 198 52.69 58.36 6.03
C ALA A 198 53.61 59.28 5.19
N GLY A 199 53.07 60.33 4.56
CA GLY A 199 53.86 61.35 3.86
C GLY A 199 54.47 60.88 2.53
N GLY A 200 53.92 59.83 1.90
CA GLY A 200 54.38 59.27 0.63
C GLY A 200 55.24 58.02 0.76
N LEU A 201 55.58 57.58 1.97
CA LEU A 201 56.27 56.30 2.19
C LEU A 201 55.32 55.13 1.88
N ILE A 202 55.69 54.24 0.96
CA ILE A 202 54.84 53.10 0.57
C ILE A 202 54.75 52.09 1.72
N MET A 203 53.59 52.03 2.37
CA MET A 203 53.32 51.19 3.54
C MET A 203 52.28 50.11 3.21
N PRO A 204 52.72 48.91 2.74
CA PRO A 204 51.83 47.91 2.16
C PRO A 204 50.90 47.24 3.19
N VAL A 205 49.64 47.66 3.19
CA VAL A 205 48.57 47.09 4.03
C VAL A 205 48.10 45.80 3.39
N HIS A 206 48.28 44.67 4.07
CA HIS A 206 47.88 43.36 3.58
C HIS A 206 46.55 42.91 4.22
N ARG A 207 45.59 42.49 3.40
CA ARG A 207 44.32 41.88 3.84
C ARG A 207 44.31 40.37 3.66
N ALA A 208 43.60 39.70 4.55
CA ALA A 208 43.37 38.25 4.51
C ALA A 208 42.42 37.87 3.36
N VAL A 209 42.84 36.95 2.49
CA VAL A 209 41.99 36.35 1.45
C VAL A 209 41.32 35.09 2.01
N VAL A 210 40.34 35.29 2.90
CA VAL A 210 39.70 34.21 3.69
C VAL A 210 38.90 33.21 2.84
N ARG A 211 38.65 33.49 1.54
CA ARG A 211 37.86 32.63 0.66
C ARG A 211 38.75 31.52 0.06
N GLY A 212 38.47 30.27 0.42
CA GLY A 212 39.21 29.09 -0.05
C GLY A 212 40.27 28.56 0.92
N ASP A 213 40.54 29.23 2.03
CA ASP A 213 41.56 28.80 3.03
C ASP A 213 41.24 27.48 3.75
N ALA A 214 40.02 26.95 3.57
CA ALA A 214 39.61 25.64 4.07
C ALA A 214 40.00 24.50 3.11
N ARG A 215 40.17 23.30 3.66
CA ARG A 215 40.40 22.06 2.90
C ARG A 215 39.30 21.05 3.22
N LEU A 216 38.90 20.24 2.25
CA LEU A 216 37.96 19.13 2.47
C LEU A 216 38.70 17.80 2.42
N GLN A 217 38.45 16.95 3.41
CA GLN A 217 38.86 15.56 3.41
C GLN A 217 37.60 14.69 3.42
N LEU A 218 37.29 14.09 2.27
CA LEU A 218 36.30 13.02 2.17
C LEU A 218 36.98 11.72 2.62
N VAL A 219 36.33 11.00 3.54
CA VAL A 219 36.79 9.69 4.03
C VAL A 219 35.70 8.66 3.76
N LEU A 220 35.89 7.88 2.72
CA LEU A 220 34.91 6.90 2.24
C LEU A 220 35.17 5.56 2.94
N ASP A 221 34.19 5.03 3.65
CA ASP A 221 34.30 3.71 4.29
C ASP A 221 34.33 2.62 3.20
N ALA A 222 35.38 1.77 3.20
CA ALA A 222 35.61 0.78 2.16
C ALA A 222 34.97 -0.60 2.46
N SER A 223 34.12 -0.70 3.49
CA SER A 223 33.38 -1.93 3.79
C SER A 223 32.45 -2.35 2.64
N SER A 224 32.16 -3.65 2.53
CA SER A 224 31.50 -4.22 1.34
C SER A 224 30.05 -3.73 1.14
N SER A 225 29.36 -3.27 2.18
CA SER A 225 28.05 -2.61 2.09
C SER A 225 28.14 -1.21 1.47
N MET A 226 29.31 -0.56 1.53
CA MET A 226 29.51 0.80 1.03
C MET A 226 29.69 0.87 -0.49
N ARG A 227 30.11 -0.23 -1.16
CA ARG A 227 30.21 -0.32 -2.63
C ARG A 227 28.88 -0.08 -3.36
N VAL A 228 27.74 -0.23 -2.67
CA VAL A 228 26.41 0.15 -3.19
C VAL A 228 26.33 1.67 -3.47
N TRP A 229 27.15 2.46 -2.79
CA TRP A 229 27.12 3.92 -2.77
C TRP A 229 28.27 4.55 -3.57
N ASP A 230 29.07 3.80 -4.31
CA ASP A 230 30.20 4.32 -5.09
C ASP A 230 29.78 5.47 -6.03
N ARG A 231 28.59 5.37 -6.65
CA ARG A 231 28.01 6.46 -7.45
C ARG A 231 27.63 7.69 -6.62
N LEU A 232 27.10 7.51 -5.42
CA LEU A 232 26.82 8.62 -4.49
C LEU A 232 28.12 9.33 -4.12
N PHE A 233 29.24 8.61 -3.95
CA PHE A 233 30.54 9.23 -3.66
C PHE A 233 31.03 10.10 -4.82
N LEU A 234 30.97 9.59 -6.06
CA LEU A 234 31.36 10.34 -7.26
C LEU A 234 30.51 11.61 -7.46
N GLU A 235 29.20 11.49 -7.31
CA GLU A 235 28.29 12.65 -7.41
C GLU A 235 28.51 13.67 -6.27
N LEU A 236 28.86 13.22 -5.05
CA LEU A 236 29.24 14.10 -3.93
C LEU A 236 30.58 14.79 -4.17
N GLU A 237 31.60 14.09 -4.67
CA GLU A 237 32.90 14.67 -5.01
C GLU A 237 32.73 15.76 -6.06
N GLN A 238 31.97 15.50 -7.14
CA GLN A 238 31.63 16.48 -8.16
C GLN A 238 30.89 17.70 -7.56
N VAL A 239 29.91 17.49 -6.69
CA VAL A 239 29.17 18.55 -5.99
C VAL A 239 30.07 19.42 -5.10
N PHE A 240 31.04 18.82 -4.39
CA PHE A 240 31.99 19.57 -3.57
C PHE A 240 33.09 20.27 -4.39
N GLY A 241 33.53 19.68 -5.51
CA GLY A 241 34.45 20.30 -6.46
C GLY A 241 33.86 21.55 -7.11
N GLN A 242 32.65 21.44 -7.66
CA GLN A 242 31.91 22.56 -8.26
C GLN A 242 31.49 23.64 -7.24
N LEU A 243 31.68 23.40 -5.94
CA LEU A 243 31.33 24.36 -4.89
C LEU A 243 32.30 25.54 -4.77
N GLY A 244 33.57 25.39 -5.18
CA GLY A 244 34.58 26.46 -5.10
C GLY A 244 34.82 27.02 -3.69
N ALA A 245 34.57 26.22 -2.64
CA ALA A 245 34.69 26.62 -1.23
C ALA A 245 36.05 26.25 -0.59
N PHE A 246 36.81 25.36 -1.22
CA PHE A 246 38.03 24.75 -0.67
C PHE A 246 39.24 25.01 -1.57
N SER A 247 40.43 25.02 -0.99
CA SER A 247 41.71 25.09 -1.71
C SER A 247 42.25 23.72 -2.13
N ASP A 248 41.79 22.67 -1.47
CA ASP A 248 42.22 21.28 -1.65
C ASP A 248 41.05 20.38 -1.23
N ILE A 249 40.73 19.39 -2.08
CA ILE A 249 39.73 18.35 -1.80
C ILE A 249 40.45 17.02 -1.95
N ARG A 250 40.45 16.20 -0.90
CA ARG A 250 41.09 14.89 -0.89
C ARG A 250 40.07 13.82 -0.59
N VAL A 251 39.99 12.82 -1.47
CA VAL A 251 39.32 11.55 -1.21
C VAL A 251 40.33 10.59 -0.59
N SER A 252 39.88 9.79 0.37
CA SER A 252 40.65 8.65 0.90
C SER A 252 39.69 7.56 1.35
N HIS A 253 40.02 6.31 1.05
CA HIS A 253 39.22 5.15 1.44
C HIS A 253 39.74 4.59 2.76
N LEU A 254 38.84 4.38 3.71
CA LEU A 254 39.12 3.86 5.05
C LEU A 254 39.01 2.33 5.04
N HIS A 255 40.16 1.68 5.24
CA HIS A 255 40.33 0.23 5.20
C HIS A 255 40.67 -0.32 6.59
N GLN A 256 40.32 -1.57 6.84
CA GLN A 256 40.89 -2.32 7.96
C GLN A 256 42.27 -2.84 7.53
N GLY A 257 43.33 -2.41 8.20
CA GLY A 257 44.67 -2.96 8.01
C GLY A 257 44.80 -4.38 8.59
N PRO A 258 45.88 -5.10 8.26
CA PRO A 258 46.10 -6.48 8.71
C PRO A 258 46.04 -6.63 10.24
N ASP A 259 46.57 -5.65 10.98
CA ASP A 259 46.57 -5.62 12.45
C ASP A 259 45.20 -5.24 13.07
N GLY A 260 44.14 -5.13 12.26
CA GLY A 260 42.81 -4.64 12.69
C GLY A 260 42.76 -3.14 13.00
N ALA A 261 43.86 -2.41 12.80
CA ALA A 261 43.94 -0.96 12.89
C ALA A 261 43.26 -0.28 11.68
N PRO A 262 42.74 0.96 11.83
CA PRO A 262 42.22 1.72 10.70
C PRO A 262 43.37 2.29 9.86
N ALA A 263 43.32 2.05 8.54
CA ALA A 263 44.28 2.53 7.56
C ALA A 263 43.57 3.30 6.44
N VAL A 264 44.31 4.10 5.65
CA VAL A 264 43.77 4.86 4.51
C VAL A 264 44.52 4.60 3.20
N SER A 265 43.76 4.46 2.11
CA SER A 265 44.28 4.37 0.73
C SER A 265 43.66 5.45 -0.17
N ARG A 266 44.18 5.57 -1.39
CA ARG A 266 43.57 6.35 -2.48
C ARG A 266 42.61 5.52 -3.35
N SER A 267 42.52 4.20 -3.13
CA SER A 267 41.66 3.30 -3.89
C SER A 267 40.60 2.64 -2.99
N PRO A 268 39.37 2.36 -3.50
CA PRO A 268 38.39 1.50 -2.83
C PRO A 268 38.82 0.02 -2.78
N ASP A 269 39.80 -0.37 -3.59
CA ASP A 269 40.49 -1.65 -3.47
C ASP A 269 41.78 -1.50 -2.64
N VAL A 270 42.06 -2.52 -1.81
CA VAL A 270 43.22 -2.60 -0.92
C VAL A 270 44.51 -2.83 -1.72
N TYR A 271 44.44 -3.61 -2.81
CA TYR A 271 45.63 -4.04 -3.56
C TYR A 271 46.07 -3.01 -4.60
N ALA A 272 45.13 -2.31 -5.24
CA ALA A 272 45.41 -1.30 -6.26
C ALA A 272 46.12 -0.02 -5.76
N ALA A 273 46.16 0.27 -4.45
CA ALA A 273 46.97 1.38 -3.92
C ALA A 273 47.38 1.20 -2.44
N PRO A 274 48.63 1.55 -2.06
CA PRO A 274 49.16 1.30 -0.71
C PRO A 274 48.33 1.88 0.43
N LEU A 275 48.20 1.08 1.50
CA LEU A 275 47.66 1.48 2.80
C LEU A 275 48.64 2.42 3.54
N HIS A 276 48.10 3.37 4.28
CA HIS A 276 48.85 4.35 5.07
C HIS A 276 48.18 4.63 6.42
N SER A 277 48.94 5.18 7.39
CA SER A 277 48.39 5.58 8.69
C SER A 277 47.31 6.66 8.57
N THR A 278 46.31 6.57 9.44
CA THR A 278 45.25 7.57 9.62
C THR A 278 45.76 8.92 10.13
N ASP A 279 47.00 9.03 10.59
CA ASP A 279 47.66 10.31 10.93
C ASP A 279 47.63 11.31 9.77
N ARG A 280 47.57 10.84 8.52
CA ARG A 280 47.41 11.71 7.33
C ARG A 280 46.08 12.48 7.28
N LEU A 281 45.05 12.00 7.99
CA LEU A 281 43.74 12.67 8.13
C LEU A 281 43.79 13.83 9.14
N SER A 282 44.70 13.77 10.11
CA SER A 282 44.91 14.81 11.11
C SER A 282 45.41 16.12 10.50
N ASP A 283 44.94 17.24 11.03
CA ASP A 283 45.36 18.61 10.71
C ASP A 283 45.25 19.47 11.97
N PRO A 284 46.35 19.63 12.74
CA PRO A 284 46.33 20.46 13.96
C PRO A 284 46.17 21.96 13.67
N THR A 285 46.10 22.39 12.40
CA THR A 285 45.77 23.79 12.06
C THR A 285 44.26 24.04 12.00
N GLY A 286 43.41 23.01 12.03
CA GLY A 286 41.96 23.18 11.97
C GLY A 286 41.48 23.90 10.70
N ARG A 287 42.20 23.75 9.58
CA ARG A 287 41.78 24.23 8.24
C ARG A 287 41.04 23.15 7.46
N ARG A 288 41.33 21.88 7.75
CA ARG A 288 40.63 20.72 7.22
C ARG A 288 39.27 20.52 7.89
N ILE A 289 38.23 20.41 7.07
CA ILE A 289 36.94 19.82 7.42
C ILE A 289 36.99 18.35 6.98
N VAL A 290 36.58 17.43 7.86
CA VAL A 290 36.54 15.99 7.54
C VAL A 290 35.09 15.53 7.45
N LEU A 291 34.73 14.91 6.33
CA LEU A 291 33.43 14.29 6.13
C LEU A 291 33.64 12.79 5.88
N PHE A 292 33.30 11.97 6.88
CA PHE A 292 33.23 10.53 6.70
C PHE A 292 31.95 10.20 5.93
N VAL A 293 31.99 9.24 5.00
CA VAL A 293 30.79 8.68 4.35
C VAL A 293 30.76 7.18 4.67
N SER A 294 29.79 6.76 5.49
CA SER A 294 29.73 5.41 6.07
C SER A 294 28.31 5.05 6.50
N ASP A 295 27.96 3.77 6.44
CA ASP A 295 26.75 3.18 7.00
C ASP A 295 26.87 2.88 8.51
N CYS A 296 28.05 3.12 9.10
CA CYS A 296 28.44 2.75 10.46
C CYS A 296 28.19 1.27 10.81
N ALA A 297 28.23 0.36 9.83
CA ALA A 297 28.07 -1.08 10.01
C ALA A 297 29.39 -1.85 9.82
N GLY A 298 30.39 -1.29 9.14
CA GLY A 298 31.66 -1.95 8.83
C GLY A 298 32.48 -2.46 10.04
N PRO A 299 33.53 -3.29 9.81
CA PRO A 299 34.33 -3.91 10.86
C PRO A 299 35.02 -2.92 11.82
N LEU A 300 35.51 -1.78 11.33
CA LEU A 300 36.15 -0.74 12.14
C LEU A 300 35.20 -0.08 13.16
N TRP A 301 33.89 -0.14 12.91
CA TRP A 301 32.87 0.29 13.86
C TRP A 301 32.50 -0.79 14.87
N HIS A 302 32.67 -2.07 14.50
CA HIS A 302 32.54 -3.20 15.42
C HIS A 302 33.73 -3.27 16.40
N SER A 303 34.96 -2.98 15.97
CA SER A 303 36.13 -2.89 16.85
C SER A 303 36.22 -1.59 17.66
N GLY A 304 35.33 -0.62 17.41
CA GLY A 304 35.32 0.70 18.04
C GLY A 304 36.39 1.67 17.51
N GLN A 305 37.28 1.21 16.61
CA GLN A 305 38.39 2.00 16.08
C GLN A 305 37.92 3.24 15.30
N ALA A 306 36.82 3.12 14.55
CA ALA A 306 36.23 4.25 13.82
C ALA A 306 35.78 5.38 14.77
N HIS A 307 35.18 5.06 15.93
CA HIS A 307 34.79 6.04 16.94
C HIS A 307 36.00 6.73 17.58
N ARG A 308 37.09 5.99 17.84
CA ARG A 308 38.33 6.55 18.39
C ARG A 308 38.98 7.52 17.41
N LEU A 309 38.99 7.17 16.12
CA LEU A 309 39.46 8.04 15.03
C LEU A 309 38.59 9.31 14.91
N LEU A 310 37.26 9.17 14.93
CA LEU A 310 36.35 10.31 14.95
C LEU A 310 36.58 11.22 16.17
N HIS A 311 36.81 10.66 17.36
CA HIS A 311 37.10 11.42 18.58
C HIS A 311 38.40 12.22 18.44
N HIS A 312 39.47 11.58 17.95
CA HIS A 312 40.77 12.21 17.69
C HIS A 312 40.66 13.39 16.72
N LEU A 313 40.01 13.19 15.57
CA LEU A 313 39.84 14.23 14.54
C LEU A 313 38.91 15.37 15.00
N SER A 314 37.85 15.06 15.76
CA SER A 314 36.90 16.06 16.30
C SER A 314 37.52 17.01 17.32
N ARG A 315 38.71 16.70 17.84
CA ARG A 315 39.50 17.61 18.69
C ARG A 315 40.34 18.62 17.92
N GLN A 316 40.50 18.44 16.61
CA GLN A 316 41.39 19.26 15.76
C GLN A 316 40.60 20.20 14.82
N GLY A 317 39.47 19.74 14.29
CA GLY A 317 38.66 20.51 13.35
C GLY A 317 37.23 19.98 13.23
N PRO A 318 36.41 20.57 12.33
CA PRO A 318 35.04 20.12 12.12
C PRO A 318 35.00 18.74 11.46
N VAL A 319 34.35 17.79 12.13
CA VAL A 319 34.09 16.44 11.62
C VAL A 319 32.58 16.20 11.54
N ALA A 320 32.12 15.47 10.53
CA ALA A 320 30.77 14.92 10.44
C ALA A 320 30.78 13.55 9.77
N VAL A 321 29.72 12.77 9.99
CA VAL A 321 29.44 11.50 9.30
C VAL A 321 28.23 11.68 8.41
N LEU A 322 28.41 11.50 7.11
CA LEU A 322 27.35 11.38 6.13
C LEU A 322 26.91 9.91 6.09
N GLN A 323 25.71 9.63 6.58
CA GLN A 323 25.18 8.27 6.68
C GLN A 323 24.06 8.07 5.64
N PRO A 324 24.32 7.30 4.57
CA PRO A 324 23.40 7.20 3.43
C PRO A 324 22.21 6.26 3.69
N LEU A 325 22.29 5.38 4.70
CA LEU A 325 21.15 4.57 5.15
C LEU A 325 19.97 5.46 5.59
N PRO A 326 18.71 5.04 5.36
CA PRO A 326 17.53 5.73 5.89
C PRO A 326 17.59 5.95 7.41
N GLN A 327 17.17 7.15 7.87
CA GLN A 327 17.34 7.61 9.26
C GLN A 327 16.76 6.66 10.33
N ARG A 328 15.70 5.89 9.99
CA ARG A 328 15.11 4.82 10.82
C ARG A 328 16.12 3.74 11.27
N LEU A 329 17.16 3.50 10.47
CA LEU A 329 18.17 2.46 10.70
C LEU A 329 19.34 2.94 11.57
N TRP A 330 19.54 4.26 11.72
CA TRP A 330 20.74 4.83 12.32
C TRP A 330 20.98 4.32 13.75
N ASN A 331 19.91 4.17 14.55
CA ASN A 331 19.97 3.62 15.91
C ASN A 331 20.25 2.11 16.00
N ARG A 332 20.40 1.44 14.86
CA ARG A 332 20.77 0.01 14.73
C ARG A 332 22.18 -0.19 14.17
N THR A 333 22.77 0.87 13.61
CA THR A 333 24.20 0.92 13.25
C THR A 333 25.07 0.91 14.52
N ARG A 334 26.40 0.91 14.36
CA ARG A 334 27.33 1.07 15.48
C ARG A 334 27.56 2.54 15.89
N LEU A 335 26.98 3.51 15.18
CA LEU A 335 26.94 4.92 15.58
C LEU A 335 25.48 5.37 15.82
N PRO A 336 24.82 4.88 16.90
CA PRO A 336 23.46 5.28 17.23
C PRO A 336 23.39 6.77 17.56
N VAL A 337 22.28 7.41 17.20
CA VAL A 337 22.15 8.88 17.21
C VAL A 337 21.21 9.39 18.29
N VAL A 338 21.41 10.65 18.68
CA VAL A 338 20.46 11.45 19.44
C VAL A 338 20.02 12.64 18.59
N PHE A 339 18.71 12.74 18.31
CA PHE A 339 18.12 13.90 17.66
C PHE A 339 18.05 15.09 18.63
N CYS A 340 18.48 16.26 18.19
CA CYS A 340 18.80 17.39 19.06
C CYS A 340 18.86 18.74 18.33
N GLU A 341 18.87 19.81 19.11
CA GLU A 341 19.27 21.15 18.66
C GLU A 341 20.80 21.29 18.72
N LEU A 342 21.41 21.70 17.61
CA LEU A 342 22.83 21.97 17.46
C LEU A 342 23.09 23.46 17.35
N SER A 343 24.06 23.95 18.14
CA SER A 343 24.53 25.33 18.06
C SER A 343 26.06 25.36 18.12
N ARG A 344 26.67 26.38 17.50
CA ARG A 344 28.12 26.54 17.52
C ARG A 344 28.54 27.05 18.89
N GLY A 345 29.39 26.30 19.57
CA GLY A 345 30.10 26.72 20.76
C GLY A 345 31.39 27.44 20.43
N GLU A 346 31.81 28.29 21.35
CA GLU A 346 33.12 28.94 21.33
C GLU A 346 34.13 28.08 22.10
N THR A 347 35.34 27.98 21.58
CA THR A 347 36.44 27.20 22.14
C THR A 347 37.78 27.91 21.97
N LEU A 348 38.56 27.92 23.04
CA LEU A 348 40.00 28.20 22.95
C LEU A 348 40.66 27.01 22.22
N GLY A 349 41.47 27.30 21.19
CA GLY A 349 42.10 26.27 20.35
C GLY A 349 41.37 25.95 19.04
N GLY A 350 40.22 26.57 18.75
CA GLY A 350 39.69 26.66 17.38
C GLY A 350 38.90 25.47 16.83
N ALA A 351 39.03 24.26 17.38
CA ALA A 351 38.09 23.17 17.10
C ALA A 351 36.70 23.57 17.62
N ALA A 352 35.84 24.05 16.71
CA ALA A 352 34.55 24.67 17.06
C ALA A 352 33.59 23.65 17.68
N ALA A 353 33.50 23.65 19.01
CA ALA A 353 32.69 22.66 19.73
C ALA A 353 31.21 22.79 19.38
N LEU A 354 30.54 21.64 19.29
CA LEU A 354 29.10 21.56 19.04
C LEU A 354 28.38 21.54 20.39
N ARG A 355 27.58 22.60 20.66
CA ARG A 355 26.70 22.65 21.83
C ARG A 355 25.39 21.94 21.47
N VAL A 356 25.08 20.89 22.24
CA VAL A 356 23.94 19.99 22.02
C VAL A 356 22.85 20.23 23.08
N ARG A 357 21.63 20.51 22.65
CA ARG A 357 20.43 20.62 23.48
C ARG A 357 19.44 19.51 23.10
N THR A 358 18.98 18.70 24.04
CA THR A 358 17.97 17.67 23.76
C THR A 358 16.54 18.25 23.87
N PRO A 359 15.52 17.63 23.23
CA PRO A 359 14.14 18.14 23.26
C PRO A 359 13.53 18.27 24.66
N SER A 360 14.10 17.61 25.67
CA SER A 360 13.79 17.76 27.10
C SER A 360 14.23 19.09 27.73
N GLY A 361 14.87 19.99 26.98
CA GLY A 361 15.42 21.27 27.47
C GLY A 361 16.71 21.14 28.29
N VAL A 362 16.97 19.96 28.86
CA VAL A 362 18.22 19.64 29.57
C VAL A 362 19.40 19.74 28.60
N PRO A 363 20.53 20.38 28.98
CA PRO A 363 21.79 20.21 28.26
C PRO A 363 22.16 18.73 28.27
N ALA A 364 22.63 18.19 27.14
CA ALA A 364 23.12 16.81 27.14
C ALA A 364 24.41 16.75 27.99
N GLU A 365 24.28 16.37 29.26
CA GLU A 365 25.42 16.31 30.20
C GLU A 365 26.57 15.56 29.54
N THR A 366 27.73 16.20 29.49
CA THR A 366 28.84 15.76 28.65
C THR A 366 29.41 14.47 29.22
N ARG A 367 28.86 13.32 28.77
CA ARG A 367 29.20 11.97 29.23
C ARG A 367 30.72 11.86 29.30
N ARG A 368 31.29 11.75 30.49
CA ARG A 368 32.68 12.16 30.79
C ARG A 368 33.67 11.65 29.71
N GLY A 369 34.26 12.59 28.96
CA GLY A 369 35.23 12.31 27.89
C GLY A 369 34.67 12.08 26.48
N ALA A 370 33.35 11.99 26.29
CA ALA A 370 32.72 11.81 24.98
C ALA A 370 32.52 13.12 24.22
N LEU A 371 32.58 13.06 22.88
CA LEU A 371 32.34 14.17 21.97
C LEU A 371 31.13 13.90 21.06
N PRO A 372 30.29 14.91 20.76
CA PRO A 372 29.20 14.80 19.80
C PRO A 372 29.70 15.03 18.37
N VAL A 373 29.42 14.08 17.47
CA VAL A 373 29.72 14.17 16.04
C VAL A 373 28.41 14.23 15.26
N PRO A 374 28.18 15.22 14.37
CA PRO A 374 26.96 15.31 13.56
C PRO A 374 26.86 14.10 12.63
N VAL A 375 25.67 13.50 12.59
CA VAL A 375 25.30 12.48 11.60
C VAL A 375 24.26 13.09 10.67
N LEU A 376 24.52 13.03 9.37
CA LEU A 376 23.80 13.75 8.33
C LEU A 376 23.30 12.77 7.25
N PRO A 377 22.07 12.91 6.73
CA PRO A 377 21.66 12.24 5.51
C PRO A 377 22.23 12.98 4.28
N PRO A 378 22.29 12.35 3.10
CA PRO A 378 22.68 12.97 1.82
C PRO A 378 21.60 13.92 1.24
N GLU A 379 20.99 14.74 2.09
CA GLU A 379 19.86 15.62 1.74
C GLU A 379 20.27 17.12 1.78
N PRO A 380 19.79 17.96 0.83
CA PRO A 380 20.09 19.40 0.80
C PRO A 380 19.75 20.15 2.10
N VAL A 381 18.67 19.76 2.80
CA VAL A 381 18.21 20.45 4.01
C VAL A 381 19.19 20.26 5.17
N ALA A 382 19.64 19.03 5.41
CA ALA A 382 20.54 18.71 6.52
C ALA A 382 21.99 19.18 6.24
N LEU A 383 22.48 18.96 5.02
CA LEU A 383 23.79 19.48 4.60
C LEU A 383 23.80 21.02 4.57
N GLY A 384 22.68 21.67 4.24
CA GLY A 384 22.47 23.12 4.39
C GLY A 384 22.33 23.62 5.83
N ALA A 385 21.86 22.78 6.77
CA ALA A 385 21.87 23.08 8.20
C ALA A 385 23.29 23.02 8.77
N TRP A 386 24.04 21.96 8.46
CA TRP A 386 25.46 21.82 8.82
C TRP A 386 26.32 22.93 8.19
N ALA A 387 26.09 23.27 6.92
CA ALA A 387 26.79 24.38 6.26
C ALA A 387 26.53 25.73 6.95
N ARG A 388 25.30 26.00 7.43
CA ARG A 388 25.01 27.21 8.23
C ARG A 388 25.76 27.19 9.56
N LEU A 389 25.71 26.07 10.27
CA LEU A 389 26.34 25.85 11.57
C LEU A 389 27.86 26.07 11.53
N LEU A 390 28.55 25.47 10.56
CA LEU A 390 29.98 25.69 10.35
C LEU A 390 30.30 27.13 9.93
N SER A 391 29.48 27.73 9.07
CA SER A 391 29.73 29.10 8.57
C SER A 391 29.38 30.21 9.57
N GLY A 392 28.83 29.88 10.75
CA GLY A 392 28.31 30.87 11.71
C GLY A 392 27.15 31.71 11.16
N ALA A 393 26.48 31.23 10.10
CA ALA A 393 25.56 32.02 9.29
C ALA A 393 24.09 31.85 9.74
N GLY A 394 23.85 32.12 11.02
CA GLY A 394 22.54 32.07 11.67
C GLY A 394 22.68 32.16 13.20
N ALA A 395 21.79 32.90 13.87
CA ALA A 395 21.87 33.17 15.31
C ALA A 395 21.14 32.14 16.20
N GLY A 396 20.34 31.23 15.62
CA GLY A 396 19.58 30.21 16.34
C GLY A 396 20.18 28.81 16.22
N PRO A 397 19.78 27.86 17.09
CA PRO A 397 20.10 26.45 16.92
C PRO A 397 19.51 25.89 15.62
N VAL A 398 20.11 24.84 15.09
CA VAL A 398 19.58 24.05 13.97
C VAL A 398 19.25 22.63 14.44
N PRO A 399 18.13 22.02 14.00
CA PRO A 399 17.87 20.62 14.29
C PRO A 399 18.89 19.72 13.58
N GLY A 400 19.28 18.63 14.23
CA GLY A 400 20.19 17.63 13.68
C GLY A 400 20.25 16.36 14.53
N ALA A 401 21.17 15.47 14.18
CA ALA A 401 21.43 14.23 14.90
C ALA A 401 22.91 14.15 15.26
N VAL A 402 23.25 13.59 16.43
CA VAL A 402 24.65 13.35 16.83
C VAL A 402 24.89 11.92 17.29
N GLY A 403 25.95 11.32 16.79
CA GLY A 403 26.60 10.16 17.38
C GLY A 403 27.56 10.61 18.48
N TRP A 404 27.64 9.85 19.57
CA TRP A 404 28.56 10.13 20.67
C TRP A 404 29.77 9.21 20.60
N VAL A 405 30.98 9.78 20.47
CA VAL A 405 32.23 9.04 20.33
C VAL A 405 33.15 9.26 21.55
N ARG A 406 34.07 8.33 21.81
CA ARG A 406 35.00 8.35 22.95
C ARG A 406 36.41 7.95 22.52
N ALA A 407 37.43 8.51 23.18
CA ALA A 407 38.82 8.09 23.00
C ALA A 407 39.05 6.63 23.42
N ASP A 408 38.35 6.19 24.46
CA ASP A 408 38.41 4.85 25.05
C ASP A 408 37.24 3.95 24.60
N GLN A 409 36.63 4.23 23.43
CA GLN A 409 35.49 3.47 22.94
C GLN A 409 35.78 1.96 22.97
N PRO A 410 35.01 1.13 23.70
CA PRO A 410 35.21 -0.31 23.70
C PRO A 410 34.80 -0.91 22.34
N PRO A 411 35.36 -2.06 21.95
CA PRO A 411 34.77 -2.85 20.87
C PRO A 411 33.32 -3.18 21.21
N ALA A 412 32.47 -3.32 20.19
CA ALA A 412 31.11 -3.79 20.37
C ALA A 412 31.14 -5.15 21.09
N PRO A 413 30.28 -5.39 22.09
CA PRO A 413 30.26 -6.67 22.77
C PRO A 413 30.02 -7.77 21.75
N ALA A 414 30.86 -8.80 21.76
CA ALA A 414 30.63 -10.00 20.98
C ALA A 414 29.20 -10.46 21.27
N GLY A 415 28.41 -10.65 20.22
CA GLY A 415 27.01 -11.05 20.37
C GLY A 415 26.96 -12.30 21.23
N ARG A 416 26.15 -12.29 22.30
CA ARG A 416 25.92 -13.51 23.09
C ARG A 416 25.59 -14.64 22.13
N ALA A 417 26.10 -15.83 22.43
CA ALA A 417 25.66 -17.08 21.82
C ALA A 417 24.23 -17.46 22.28
N ASP A 418 23.33 -16.47 22.33
CA ASP A 418 21.90 -16.68 22.43
C ASP A 418 21.48 -17.62 21.29
N ARG A 419 20.58 -18.57 21.60
CA ARG A 419 19.89 -19.50 20.69
C ARG A 419 20.13 -19.20 19.21
N ARG A 420 20.70 -20.17 18.46
CA ARG A 420 20.77 -20.14 16.98
C ARG A 420 19.37 -19.81 16.44
N ARG A 421 19.15 -18.54 16.08
CA ARG A 421 17.83 -18.03 15.69
C ARG A 421 17.38 -18.76 14.46
N THR A 422 16.14 -19.25 14.46
CA THR A 422 15.64 -20.01 13.33
C THR A 422 15.73 -19.18 12.03
N PRO A 423 15.83 -19.83 10.86
CA PRO A 423 15.81 -19.14 9.57
C PRO A 423 14.61 -18.19 9.44
N LEU A 424 13.45 -18.63 9.93
CA LEU A 424 12.20 -17.87 9.90
C LEU A 424 12.21 -16.70 10.89
N GLU A 425 12.82 -16.82 12.09
CA GLU A 425 13.10 -15.67 12.97
C GLU A 425 13.99 -14.62 12.30
N ARG A 426 15.01 -15.03 11.52
CA ARG A 426 15.89 -14.10 10.80
C ARG A 426 15.11 -13.34 9.73
N VAL A 427 14.33 -14.03 8.90
CA VAL A 427 13.46 -13.41 7.89
C VAL A 427 12.38 -12.52 8.54
N SER A 428 11.79 -12.94 9.66
CA SER A 428 10.78 -12.16 10.40
C SER A 428 11.37 -10.89 11.03
N ARG A 429 12.55 -10.99 11.68
CA ARG A 429 13.29 -9.84 12.24
C ARG A 429 13.71 -8.83 11.16
N PHE A 430 14.06 -9.30 9.97
CA PHE A 430 14.28 -8.44 8.81
C PHE A 430 12.96 -7.79 8.34
N SER A 431 11.94 -8.60 8.03
CA SER A 431 10.65 -8.15 7.50
C SER A 431 9.95 -7.12 8.40
N SER A 432 10.06 -7.27 9.72
CA SER A 432 9.49 -6.36 10.72
C SER A 432 10.25 -5.03 10.89
N SER A 433 11.28 -4.76 10.07
CA SER A 433 12.03 -3.49 10.16
C SER A 433 12.75 -3.00 8.91
N ALA A 434 12.82 -3.79 7.85
CA ALA A 434 13.13 -3.32 6.51
C ALA A 434 11.96 -2.51 5.92
N SER A 435 12.23 -1.68 4.90
CA SER A 435 11.18 -1.13 4.06
C SER A 435 10.47 -2.22 3.23
N PRO A 436 9.23 -1.99 2.77
CA PRO A 436 8.56 -2.91 1.85
C PRO A 436 9.35 -3.17 0.56
N ALA A 437 10.08 -2.15 0.07
CA ALA A 437 10.92 -2.27 -1.11
C ALA A 437 12.18 -3.14 -0.86
N ALA A 438 12.91 -2.92 0.24
CA ALA A 438 14.00 -3.82 0.64
C ALA A 438 13.51 -5.24 0.97
N GLY A 439 12.29 -5.36 1.51
CA GLY A 439 11.59 -6.64 1.73
C GLY A 439 11.39 -7.43 0.45
N ARG A 440 10.83 -6.80 -0.60
CA ARG A 440 10.70 -7.42 -1.94
C ARG A 440 12.05 -7.66 -2.60
N LEU A 441 13.01 -6.73 -2.45
CA LEU A 441 14.35 -6.88 -3.02
C LEU A 441 15.07 -8.10 -2.43
N ALA A 442 14.97 -8.35 -1.13
CA ALA A 442 15.52 -9.56 -0.51
C ALA A 442 14.90 -10.87 -1.06
N VAL A 443 13.64 -10.83 -1.50
CA VAL A 443 12.94 -11.96 -2.14
C VAL A 443 13.44 -12.19 -3.57
N TYR A 444 13.56 -11.15 -4.41
CA TYR A 444 14.15 -11.29 -5.76
C TYR A 444 15.61 -11.72 -5.71
N LEU A 445 16.40 -11.16 -4.78
CA LEU A 445 17.80 -11.54 -4.57
C LEU A 445 17.97 -12.98 -4.09
N ALA A 446 16.95 -13.60 -3.47
CA ALA A 446 17.01 -15.01 -3.10
C ALA A 446 17.06 -15.95 -4.32
N ALA A 447 16.53 -15.52 -5.48
CA ALA A 447 16.66 -16.24 -6.75
C ALA A 447 17.90 -15.84 -7.58
N ALA A 448 18.72 -14.91 -7.10
CA ALA A 448 19.90 -14.42 -7.81
C ALA A 448 21.21 -14.97 -7.22
N PRO A 449 22.27 -15.08 -8.05
CA PRO A 449 23.64 -15.17 -7.58
C PRO A 449 24.08 -13.81 -7.03
N LEU A 450 24.71 -13.82 -5.87
CA LEU A 450 24.84 -12.64 -5.00
C LEU A 450 26.24 -12.04 -5.12
N CYS A 451 26.55 -11.50 -6.30
CA CYS A 451 27.63 -10.53 -6.47
C CYS A 451 27.01 -9.15 -6.76
N LEU A 452 27.65 -8.08 -6.27
CA LEU A 452 27.04 -6.74 -6.28
C LEU A 452 26.50 -6.26 -7.66
N PRO A 453 27.17 -6.51 -8.80
CA PRO A 453 26.64 -6.12 -10.12
C PRO A 453 25.31 -6.81 -10.46
N VAL A 454 25.15 -8.11 -10.14
CA VAL A 454 23.90 -8.84 -10.35
C VAL A 454 22.83 -8.37 -9.37
N MET A 455 23.20 -8.06 -8.12
CA MET A 455 22.25 -7.50 -7.14
C MET A 455 21.70 -6.14 -7.61
N GLN A 456 22.54 -5.28 -8.20
CA GLN A 456 22.12 -4.01 -8.79
C GLN A 456 21.32 -4.18 -10.09
N LEU A 457 21.61 -5.21 -10.90
CA LEU A 457 20.82 -5.55 -12.09
C LEU A 457 19.40 -5.97 -11.70
N VAL A 458 19.27 -6.99 -10.84
CA VAL A 458 17.99 -7.52 -10.34
C VAL A 458 17.19 -6.41 -9.64
N GLN A 459 17.86 -5.51 -8.93
CA GLN A 459 17.21 -4.31 -8.40
C GLN A 459 16.58 -3.46 -9.52
N ARG A 460 17.35 -3.07 -10.54
CA ARG A 460 16.88 -2.19 -11.61
C ARG A 460 15.83 -2.82 -12.52
N THR A 461 15.83 -4.14 -12.70
CA THR A 461 14.86 -4.83 -13.55
C THR A 461 13.58 -5.22 -12.80
N MET A 462 13.67 -5.66 -11.54
CA MET A 462 12.50 -6.13 -10.77
C MET A 462 11.86 -5.03 -9.91
N LEU A 463 12.62 -4.02 -9.49
CA LEU A 463 12.18 -2.92 -8.63
C LEU A 463 12.80 -1.58 -9.08
N PRO A 464 12.46 -1.08 -10.28
CA PRO A 464 13.06 0.14 -10.86
C PRO A 464 12.88 1.39 -9.99
N ASP A 465 11.82 1.45 -9.17
CA ASP A 465 11.56 2.56 -8.22
C ASP A 465 12.39 2.48 -6.92
N SER A 466 13.25 1.46 -6.76
CA SER A 466 14.08 1.27 -5.56
C SER A 466 15.53 1.72 -5.77
N GLY A 467 16.13 2.31 -4.73
CA GLY A 467 17.45 2.92 -4.80
C GLY A 467 18.52 2.17 -4.00
N PRO A 468 19.77 2.69 -3.98
CA PRO A 468 20.85 2.13 -3.19
C PRO A 468 20.51 1.97 -1.69
N SER A 469 19.60 2.80 -1.17
CA SER A 469 19.03 2.70 0.19
C SER A 469 18.45 1.32 0.50
N GLU A 470 17.65 0.76 -0.40
CA GLU A 470 16.94 -0.49 -0.20
C GLU A 470 17.89 -1.68 -0.29
N LEU A 471 18.85 -1.64 -1.24
CA LEU A 471 19.89 -2.66 -1.38
C LEU A 471 20.84 -2.67 -0.17
N ALA A 472 21.23 -1.51 0.34
CA ALA A 472 22.01 -1.38 1.56
C ALA A 472 21.25 -1.86 2.80
N GLU A 473 19.92 -1.67 2.86
CA GLU A 473 19.07 -2.20 3.92
C GLU A 473 19.03 -3.74 3.93
N VAL A 474 19.04 -4.42 2.76
CA VAL A 474 19.20 -5.89 2.68
C VAL A 474 20.58 -6.33 3.19
N LEU A 475 21.65 -5.65 2.77
CA LEU A 475 23.04 -5.96 3.14
C LEU A 475 23.31 -5.80 4.65
N VAL A 476 22.85 -4.70 5.25
CA VAL A 476 23.01 -4.43 6.69
C VAL A 476 21.94 -5.17 7.54
N GLY A 477 20.87 -5.66 6.91
CA GLY A 477 19.76 -6.36 7.56
C GLY A 477 20.08 -7.72 8.19
N GLY A 478 21.26 -8.29 7.91
CA GLY A 478 21.73 -9.54 8.51
C GLY A 478 21.15 -10.83 7.91
N LEU A 479 20.61 -10.75 6.69
CA LEU A 479 20.25 -11.93 5.88
C LEU A 479 21.43 -12.50 5.09
N LEU A 480 22.45 -11.66 4.83
CA LEU A 480 23.61 -11.96 4.01
C LEU A 480 24.87 -12.11 4.88
N THR A 481 25.70 -13.10 4.55
CA THR A 481 27.08 -13.24 5.05
C THR A 481 28.07 -13.06 3.91
N ARG A 482 29.28 -12.58 4.20
CA ARG A 482 30.40 -12.54 3.25
C ARG A 482 30.96 -13.96 3.06
N GLU A 483 31.28 -14.34 1.82
CA GLU A 483 32.09 -15.55 1.55
C GLU A 483 33.57 -15.28 1.89
N SER A 484 34.37 -16.31 2.22
CA SER A 484 35.83 -16.15 2.40
C SER A 484 36.54 -15.92 1.07
N GLU A 485 37.72 -15.28 1.12
CA GLU A 485 38.45 -14.81 -0.08
C GLU A 485 39.14 -15.93 -0.88
N GLU A 486 39.00 -17.19 -0.46
CA GLU A 486 39.63 -18.39 -1.04
C GLU A 486 39.15 -18.76 -2.47
N TYR A 487 38.16 -18.04 -3.01
CA TYR A 487 37.62 -18.22 -4.36
C TYR A 487 37.68 -16.93 -5.23
N ALA A 488 38.43 -15.90 -4.80
CA ALA A 488 38.33 -14.54 -5.33
C ALA A 488 39.37 -14.15 -6.40
N ASP A 489 39.69 -15.05 -7.34
CA ASP A 489 40.69 -14.81 -8.41
C ASP A 489 40.29 -13.67 -9.39
N ASP A 490 38.98 -13.43 -9.54
CA ASP A 490 38.38 -12.41 -10.44
C ASP A 490 37.98 -11.10 -9.70
N GLY A 491 38.48 -10.86 -8.48
CA GLY A 491 38.26 -9.62 -7.70
C GLY A 491 36.82 -9.30 -7.27
N ALA A 492 35.83 -10.08 -7.72
CA ALA A 492 34.41 -9.87 -7.45
C ALA A 492 34.03 -10.26 -6.01
N GLN A 493 33.40 -9.35 -5.26
CA GLN A 493 32.91 -9.67 -3.93
C GLN A 493 31.59 -10.45 -3.98
N TRP A 494 31.62 -11.66 -3.44
CA TRP A 494 30.47 -12.54 -3.25
C TRP A 494 29.86 -12.44 -1.85
N TYR A 495 28.54 -12.64 -1.78
CA TYR A 495 27.78 -12.78 -0.54
C TYR A 495 26.96 -14.08 -0.61
N ARG A 496 26.51 -14.58 0.54
CA ARG A 496 25.67 -15.77 0.62
C ARG A 496 24.50 -15.54 1.56
N ILE A 497 23.30 -15.93 1.12
CA ILE A 497 22.15 -16.18 2.00
C ILE A 497 22.26 -17.63 2.47
N ASP A 498 22.11 -17.84 3.77
CA ASP A 498 22.02 -19.14 4.42
C ASP A 498 20.88 -19.99 3.81
N PRO A 499 21.06 -21.29 3.49
CA PRO A 499 20.11 -22.04 2.64
C PRO A 499 18.65 -21.95 3.07
N ASP A 500 18.37 -22.24 4.35
CA ASP A 500 17.01 -22.19 4.90
C ASP A 500 16.40 -20.77 4.89
N VAL A 501 17.24 -19.73 4.99
CA VAL A 501 16.81 -18.32 4.87
C VAL A 501 16.52 -17.98 3.41
N ARG A 502 17.30 -18.53 2.47
CA ARG A 502 17.04 -18.39 1.03
C ARG A 502 15.72 -19.07 0.67
N ASP A 503 15.48 -20.27 1.16
CA ASP A 503 14.23 -21.00 0.86
C ASP A 503 13.00 -20.33 1.51
N ALA A 504 13.14 -19.72 2.70
CA ALA A 504 12.11 -18.91 3.35
C ALA A 504 11.90 -17.51 2.73
N LEU A 505 12.78 -17.09 1.81
CA LEU A 505 12.59 -15.91 0.95
C LEU A 505 12.02 -16.33 -0.42
N LEU A 506 12.54 -17.41 -1.02
CA LEU A 506 12.04 -18.00 -2.26
C LEU A 506 10.58 -18.50 -2.14
N SER A 507 10.11 -18.88 -0.94
CA SER A 507 8.70 -19.21 -0.72
C SER A 507 7.75 -18.02 -0.92
N ARG A 508 8.27 -16.79 -0.97
CA ARG A 508 7.51 -15.55 -1.20
C ARG A 508 7.64 -15.02 -2.64
N LEU A 509 8.34 -15.73 -3.52
CA LEU A 509 8.62 -15.33 -4.90
C LEU A 509 7.70 -16.08 -5.85
N GLY A 510 7.01 -15.38 -6.74
CA GLY A 510 6.18 -15.99 -7.79
C GLY A 510 7.02 -16.70 -8.85
N ARG A 511 6.43 -17.68 -9.53
CA ARG A 511 7.10 -18.44 -10.60
C ARG A 511 7.60 -17.54 -11.73
N ASP A 512 6.73 -16.68 -12.25
CA ASP A 512 7.06 -15.79 -13.37
C ASP A 512 8.12 -14.75 -12.96
N GLU A 513 8.06 -14.27 -11.71
CA GLU A 513 9.07 -13.38 -11.16
C GLU A 513 10.43 -14.08 -11.04
N ALA A 514 10.47 -15.33 -10.59
CA ALA A 514 11.69 -16.14 -10.54
C ALA A 514 12.26 -16.37 -11.95
N MET A 515 11.41 -16.71 -12.92
CA MET A 515 11.83 -16.85 -14.33
C MET A 515 12.31 -15.53 -14.94
N LEU A 516 11.74 -14.38 -14.55
CA LEU A 516 12.19 -13.06 -14.98
C LEU A 516 13.56 -12.68 -14.36
N VAL A 517 13.79 -12.99 -13.08
CA VAL A 517 15.11 -12.88 -12.44
C VAL A 517 16.14 -13.75 -13.17
N LEU A 518 15.81 -15.02 -13.46
CA LEU A 518 16.69 -15.94 -14.20
C LEU A 518 16.97 -15.45 -15.63
N LYS A 519 15.97 -14.87 -16.32
CA LYS A 519 16.13 -14.27 -17.65
C LYS A 519 17.13 -13.12 -17.63
N HIS A 520 16.95 -12.15 -16.74
CA HIS A 520 17.87 -11.01 -16.64
C HIS A 520 19.28 -11.42 -16.18
N CYS A 521 19.39 -12.43 -15.30
CA CYS A 521 20.70 -13.00 -14.97
C CYS A 521 21.35 -13.74 -16.16
N SER A 522 20.56 -14.34 -17.07
CA SER A 522 21.08 -14.95 -18.31
C SER A 522 21.55 -13.88 -19.31
N GLU A 523 20.74 -12.84 -19.53
CA GLU A 523 21.10 -11.68 -20.37
C GLU A 523 22.41 -11.04 -19.91
N TYR A 524 22.70 -11.04 -18.60
CA TYR A 524 23.96 -10.58 -18.02
C TYR A 524 25.15 -11.51 -18.29
N ILE A 525 24.96 -12.83 -18.24
CA ILE A 525 26.01 -13.80 -18.62
C ILE A 525 26.36 -13.63 -20.10
N GLU A 526 25.36 -13.63 -20.98
CA GLU A 526 25.55 -13.46 -22.43
C GLU A 526 26.23 -12.13 -22.80
N GLN A 527 26.03 -11.08 -21.99
CA GLN A 527 26.69 -9.78 -22.15
C GLN A 527 28.13 -9.72 -21.60
N ARG A 528 28.43 -10.43 -20.50
CA ARG A 528 29.75 -10.37 -19.83
C ARG A 528 30.73 -11.46 -20.32
N PHE A 529 30.23 -12.66 -20.62
CA PHE A 529 31.02 -13.82 -21.04
C PHE A 529 30.84 -14.16 -22.53
N GLY A 530 29.98 -13.44 -23.24
CA GLY A 530 29.85 -13.49 -24.70
C GLY A 530 28.69 -14.33 -25.21
N LYS A 531 28.35 -14.14 -26.49
CA LYS A 531 27.14 -14.67 -27.14
C LYS A 531 27.14 -16.19 -27.42
N GLY A 532 28.18 -16.91 -26.98
CA GLY A 532 28.22 -18.38 -26.98
C GLY A 532 27.95 -19.00 -25.61
N GLY A 533 28.13 -18.23 -24.52
CA GLY A 533 28.12 -18.77 -23.17
C GLY A 533 26.79 -19.41 -22.76
N PRO A 534 26.81 -20.46 -21.92
CA PRO A 534 25.61 -21.20 -21.54
C PRO A 534 24.64 -20.36 -20.72
N ASN A 535 23.37 -20.33 -21.14
CA ASN A 535 22.28 -19.67 -20.40
C ASN A 535 21.97 -20.38 -19.06
N PHE A 536 21.22 -19.72 -18.16
CA PHE A 536 20.88 -20.31 -16.85
C PHE A 536 20.27 -21.72 -16.92
N PRO A 537 19.31 -22.02 -17.82
CA PRO A 537 18.82 -23.38 -18.02
C PRO A 537 19.89 -24.39 -18.38
N ALA A 538 20.85 -24.06 -19.25
CA ALA A 538 21.96 -24.94 -19.61
C ALA A 538 22.93 -25.15 -18.43
N LEU A 539 23.31 -24.08 -17.73
CA LEU A 539 24.15 -24.14 -16.52
C LEU A 539 23.52 -24.99 -15.41
N ALA A 540 22.20 -24.84 -15.21
CA ALA A 540 21.46 -25.70 -14.31
C ALA A 540 21.47 -27.15 -14.78
N LEU A 541 21.16 -27.42 -16.06
CA LEU A 541 21.11 -28.79 -16.59
C LEU A 541 22.45 -29.51 -16.49
N ALA A 542 23.59 -28.82 -16.65
CA ALA A 542 24.92 -29.37 -16.37
C ALA A 542 25.05 -29.78 -14.88
N GLN A 543 24.76 -28.85 -13.96
CA GLN A 543 24.78 -29.07 -12.51
C GLN A 543 23.71 -30.07 -12.00
N LEU A 544 22.77 -30.46 -12.86
CA LEU A 544 21.71 -31.45 -12.59
C LEU A 544 22.01 -32.82 -13.20
N GLY A 545 22.74 -32.87 -14.32
CA GLY A 545 23.14 -34.09 -14.99
C GLY A 545 24.33 -34.80 -14.32
N ASP A 546 25.28 -34.04 -13.75
CA ASP A 546 26.36 -34.61 -12.94
C ASP A 546 25.83 -35.09 -11.58
N GLY A 547 25.57 -36.40 -11.52
CA GLY A 547 24.95 -37.06 -10.37
C GLY A 547 25.87 -37.20 -9.16
N GLY A 548 25.92 -36.18 -8.30
CA GLY A 548 26.48 -36.33 -6.95
C GLY A 548 26.72 -35.02 -6.20
N ALA A 549 26.18 -34.90 -4.99
CA ALA A 549 26.57 -33.82 -4.09
C ALA A 549 27.93 -34.13 -3.45
N GLY A 550 28.98 -33.35 -3.76
CA GLY A 550 30.23 -33.37 -2.99
C GLY A 550 31.55 -33.50 -3.75
N ARG A 551 31.70 -32.91 -4.94
CA ARG A 551 33.04 -32.59 -5.51
C ARG A 551 33.08 -31.15 -6.00
N PRO A 552 34.13 -30.36 -5.66
CA PRO A 552 34.39 -29.10 -6.33
C PRO A 552 34.91 -29.34 -7.74
N TYR A 553 34.62 -28.42 -8.66
CA TYR A 553 35.21 -28.42 -10.00
C TYR A 553 36.68 -27.99 -9.89
N ALA A 554 37.61 -28.93 -10.07
CA ALA A 554 39.04 -28.65 -10.11
C ALA A 554 39.45 -28.26 -11.54
N PRO A 555 40.24 -27.18 -11.75
CA PRO A 555 40.74 -26.83 -13.07
C PRO A 555 41.68 -27.92 -13.61
N ALA A 556 41.70 -28.09 -14.94
CA ALA A 556 42.37 -29.19 -15.63
C ALA A 556 43.92 -29.05 -15.68
N ALA A 557 44.57 -29.14 -14.53
CA ALA A 557 46.03 -29.26 -14.43
C ALA A 557 46.47 -30.68 -14.83
N GLY A 558 46.58 -30.95 -16.14
CA GLY A 558 46.88 -32.30 -16.63
C GLY A 558 47.18 -32.46 -18.14
N ALA A 559 47.48 -31.39 -18.88
CA ALA A 559 47.80 -31.46 -20.31
C ALA A 559 49.28 -31.81 -20.57
N ALA A 560 49.73 -32.97 -20.08
CA ALA A 560 51.04 -33.55 -20.37
C ALA A 560 50.95 -35.09 -20.45
N ASP A 561 51.76 -35.71 -21.31
CA ASP A 561 51.88 -37.16 -21.50
C ASP A 561 50.59 -37.95 -21.82
N ARG A 562 50.06 -37.76 -23.04
CA ARG A 562 50.06 -38.77 -24.15
C ARG A 562 48.99 -38.48 -25.21
N ALA A 563 49.17 -38.84 -26.49
CA ALA A 563 50.37 -39.08 -27.29
C ALA A 563 49.97 -39.16 -28.78
N GLU A 564 50.95 -38.97 -29.67
CA GLU A 564 50.88 -39.11 -31.13
C GLU A 564 50.01 -40.28 -31.66
N ARG A 565 49.09 -40.00 -32.62
CA ARG A 565 48.98 -40.58 -33.99
C ARG A 565 47.53 -40.58 -34.53
N ALA A 566 47.42 -40.53 -35.87
CA ALA A 566 46.19 -40.53 -36.69
C ALA A 566 45.27 -39.31 -36.42
N ASP A 567 45.30 -38.19 -37.14
CA ASP A 567 45.47 -37.88 -38.58
C ASP A 567 44.16 -37.87 -39.41
N HIS A 568 43.95 -36.76 -40.14
CA HIS A 568 42.86 -36.42 -41.08
C HIS A 568 41.38 -36.48 -40.59
N GLY A 569 40.75 -35.31 -40.44
CA GLY A 569 39.30 -35.18 -40.25
C GLY A 569 38.83 -33.74 -39.94
N ASP A 570 38.41 -32.98 -40.96
CA ASP A 570 37.97 -31.58 -40.83
C ASP A 570 36.58 -31.43 -40.16
N ASN A 571 36.48 -30.65 -39.07
CA ASN A 571 35.50 -29.56 -38.90
C ASN A 571 35.66 -28.75 -37.59
N GLY A 572 35.33 -27.46 -37.65
CA GLY A 572 34.71 -26.68 -36.56
C GLY A 572 35.52 -26.46 -35.26
N GLY A 573 36.12 -25.27 -35.10
CA GLY A 573 36.82 -24.91 -33.86
C GLY A 573 35.92 -24.48 -32.70
N ASN A 574 36.26 -24.94 -31.49
CA ASN A 574 35.88 -24.29 -30.22
C ASN A 574 37.05 -23.44 -29.73
N GLY A 575 36.80 -22.20 -29.34
CA GLY A 575 37.76 -21.41 -28.55
C GLY A 575 37.60 -21.70 -27.06
N ASP A 576 38.61 -21.34 -26.25
CA ASP A 576 38.56 -21.49 -24.79
C ASP A 576 37.38 -20.70 -24.18
N GLU A 577 36.34 -21.40 -23.74
CA GLU A 577 35.27 -20.81 -22.93
C GLU A 577 35.76 -20.62 -21.50
N ALA A 578 35.93 -19.36 -21.08
CA ALA A 578 36.25 -19.03 -19.70
C ALA A 578 35.15 -19.56 -18.76
N PRO A 579 35.47 -20.42 -17.77
CA PRO A 579 34.47 -21.16 -17.02
C PRO A 579 33.57 -20.22 -16.18
N VAL A 580 32.25 -20.32 -16.38
CA VAL A 580 31.26 -19.51 -15.67
C VAL A 580 31.33 -19.82 -14.15
N PRO A 581 31.42 -18.82 -13.26
CA PRO A 581 31.61 -19.08 -11.83
C PRO A 581 30.51 -19.95 -11.20
N GLN A 582 30.92 -21.01 -10.48
CA GLN A 582 30.07 -22.02 -9.84
C GLN A 582 28.81 -21.47 -9.11
N PRO A 583 28.84 -20.32 -8.39
CA PRO A 583 27.64 -19.76 -7.77
C PRO A 583 26.48 -19.43 -8.72
N PHE A 584 26.74 -19.20 -10.02
CA PHE A 584 25.68 -19.06 -11.03
C PHE A 584 24.95 -20.40 -11.25
N ALA A 585 25.69 -21.49 -11.48
CA ALA A 585 25.13 -22.81 -11.75
C ALA A 585 24.37 -23.39 -10.54
N GLU A 586 24.87 -23.20 -9.31
CA GLU A 586 24.18 -23.66 -8.10
C GLU A 586 22.85 -22.94 -7.85
N VAL A 587 22.80 -21.62 -8.06
CA VAL A 587 21.54 -20.86 -7.94
C VAL A 587 20.59 -21.22 -9.08
N ALA A 588 21.09 -21.36 -10.31
CA ALA A 588 20.31 -21.81 -11.45
C ALA A 588 19.63 -23.17 -11.17
N ALA A 589 20.40 -24.17 -10.73
CA ALA A 589 19.90 -25.50 -10.42
C ALA A 589 18.90 -25.49 -9.24
N ARG A 590 19.13 -24.68 -8.19
CA ARG A 590 18.20 -24.60 -7.04
C ARG A 590 16.89 -23.89 -7.39
N VAL A 591 16.93 -22.78 -8.13
CA VAL A 591 15.72 -22.06 -8.55
C VAL A 591 14.94 -22.90 -9.57
N LEU A 592 15.60 -23.52 -10.54
CA LEU A 592 14.90 -24.40 -11.48
C LEU A 592 14.32 -25.65 -10.80
N ARG A 593 15.04 -26.34 -9.91
CA ARG A 593 14.44 -27.43 -9.07
C ARG A 593 13.21 -26.98 -8.27
N ARG A 594 13.05 -25.69 -7.99
CA ARG A 594 11.93 -25.13 -7.18
C ARG A 594 10.74 -24.65 -8.02
N PHE A 595 10.97 -24.21 -9.27
CA PHE A 595 9.98 -23.53 -10.13
C PHE A 595 9.79 -24.17 -11.53
N MET A 596 10.57 -25.20 -11.88
CA MET A 596 10.35 -26.08 -13.02
C MET A 596 10.48 -27.55 -12.60
N PRO A 597 9.42 -28.38 -12.69
CA PRO A 597 9.61 -29.82 -12.68
C PRO A 597 10.43 -30.22 -13.93
N LEU A 598 11.46 -31.04 -13.73
CA LEU A 598 12.18 -31.67 -14.83
C LEU A 598 11.23 -32.64 -15.56
N PRO A 599 11.33 -32.78 -16.89
CA PRO A 599 10.45 -33.68 -17.64
C PRO A 599 10.71 -35.15 -17.27
N GLU A 600 9.67 -35.97 -17.33
CA GLU A 600 9.56 -37.38 -16.91
C GLU A 600 10.59 -38.35 -17.54
N GLN A 601 11.45 -37.88 -18.42
CA GLN A 601 12.49 -38.62 -19.16
C GLN A 601 13.54 -39.29 -18.26
N PHE A 602 13.55 -38.95 -16.96
CA PHE A 602 14.46 -39.50 -15.94
C PHE A 602 13.77 -40.43 -14.92
N GLU A 603 12.46 -40.67 -15.02
CA GLU A 603 11.76 -41.61 -14.13
C GLU A 603 11.67 -43.01 -14.77
N THR A 604 12.38 -43.98 -14.19
CA THR A 604 12.32 -45.39 -14.63
C THR A 604 10.90 -45.98 -14.44
N PRO A 605 10.25 -46.49 -15.49
CA PRO A 605 8.85 -46.91 -15.42
C PRO A 605 8.66 -48.25 -14.69
N GLY A 606 8.29 -48.19 -13.42
CA GLY A 606 8.06 -49.36 -12.56
C GLY A 606 6.59 -49.76 -12.44
N GLY A 607 6.23 -50.93 -12.98
CA GLY A 607 5.06 -51.71 -12.53
C GLY A 607 3.70 -51.35 -13.13
N ARG A 608 3.28 -52.08 -14.18
CA ARG A 608 1.86 -52.18 -14.56
C ARG A 608 1.15 -53.23 -13.69
N THR A 609 0.07 -52.86 -13.02
CA THR A 609 -0.92 -53.80 -12.46
C THR A 609 -2.30 -53.61 -13.09
N GLY A 610 -3.19 -54.59 -12.89
CA GLY A 610 -4.42 -54.77 -13.69
C GLY A 610 -5.63 -53.91 -13.31
N PRO A 611 -6.72 -53.98 -14.09
CA PRO A 611 -7.90 -53.14 -13.90
C PRO A 611 -8.78 -53.62 -12.72
N GLY A 612 -9.05 -52.75 -11.75
CA GLY A 612 -9.92 -53.07 -10.62
C GLY A 612 -10.41 -51.86 -9.83
N ARG A 613 -11.69 -51.47 -10.05
CA ARG A 613 -12.44 -50.40 -9.35
C ARG A 613 -11.90 -48.96 -9.53
N PRO A 614 -12.75 -47.94 -9.33
CA PRO A 614 -12.29 -46.55 -9.24
C PRO A 614 -11.69 -46.32 -7.85
N GLU A 615 -10.38 -46.54 -7.72
CA GLU A 615 -9.65 -46.13 -6.53
C GLU A 615 -9.76 -44.60 -6.34
N GLU A 616 -9.91 -44.16 -5.09
CA GLU A 616 -9.88 -42.74 -4.78
C GLU A 616 -8.48 -42.21 -5.09
N ARG A 617 -8.38 -41.24 -6.02
CA ARG A 617 -7.10 -40.54 -6.29
C ARG A 617 -6.57 -40.02 -4.96
N PRO A 618 -5.33 -40.36 -4.56
CA PRO A 618 -4.82 -39.96 -3.26
C PRO A 618 -4.63 -38.44 -3.22
N THR A 619 -5.42 -37.74 -2.40
CA THR A 619 -5.49 -36.27 -2.29
C THR A 619 -4.15 -35.61 -2.52
N HIS A 620 -4.09 -34.70 -3.49
CA HIS A 620 -2.84 -34.09 -3.97
C HIS A 620 -2.02 -33.50 -2.81
N GLN A 621 -0.68 -33.61 -2.85
CA GLN A 621 0.17 -33.15 -1.75
C GLN A 621 0.00 -31.65 -1.49
N ALA A 622 -0.28 -30.86 -2.54
CA ALA A 622 -0.58 -29.44 -2.40
C ALA A 622 -1.86 -29.20 -1.59
N VAL A 623 -2.94 -29.95 -1.82
CA VAL A 623 -4.20 -29.84 -1.05
C VAL A 623 -3.95 -30.06 0.44
N ARG A 624 -3.25 -31.13 0.81
CA ARG A 624 -2.97 -31.43 2.24
C ARG A 624 -2.17 -30.30 2.90
N ARG A 625 -1.16 -29.78 2.21
CA ARG A 625 -0.31 -28.70 2.72
C ARG A 625 -1.03 -27.34 2.76
N ALA A 626 -1.94 -27.08 1.83
CA ALA A 626 -2.79 -25.89 1.85
C ALA A 626 -3.80 -25.94 3.00
N ARG A 627 -4.47 -27.07 3.23
CA ARG A 627 -5.35 -27.27 4.40
C ARG A 627 -4.63 -26.94 5.72
N THR A 628 -3.41 -27.48 5.93
CA THR A 628 -2.59 -27.16 7.12
C THR A 628 -2.19 -25.68 7.22
N LEU A 629 -2.05 -24.96 6.10
CA LEU A 629 -1.80 -23.51 6.10
C LEU A 629 -3.06 -22.71 6.44
N ILE A 630 -4.24 -23.09 5.93
CA ILE A 630 -5.52 -22.48 6.31
C ILE A 630 -5.83 -22.74 7.80
N GLU A 631 -5.58 -23.95 8.31
CA GLU A 631 -5.68 -24.27 9.75
C GLU A 631 -4.73 -23.42 10.62
N ARG A 632 -3.59 -22.96 10.08
CA ARG A 632 -2.69 -22.05 10.77
C ARG A 632 -3.18 -20.60 10.69
N PHE A 633 -3.66 -20.16 9.52
CA PHE A 633 -4.32 -18.86 9.36
C PHE A 633 -5.49 -18.69 10.34
N ASP A 634 -6.39 -19.67 10.41
CA ASP A 634 -7.58 -19.62 11.26
C ASP A 634 -7.24 -19.61 12.77
N ARG A 635 -6.05 -20.09 13.15
CA ARG A 635 -5.55 -20.12 14.54
C ARG A 635 -4.70 -18.90 14.91
N GLU A 636 -3.88 -18.40 13.99
CA GLU A 636 -2.82 -17.41 14.24
C GLU A 636 -3.08 -16.04 13.57
N GLY A 637 -4.08 -15.94 12.69
CA GLY A 637 -4.43 -14.73 11.95
C GLY A 637 -3.42 -14.32 10.86
N MET A 638 -2.46 -15.19 10.56
CA MET A 638 -1.31 -14.88 9.70
C MET A 638 -1.69 -14.93 8.21
N ILE A 639 -2.04 -13.77 7.63
CA ILE A 639 -2.48 -13.61 6.23
C ILE A 639 -1.53 -14.27 5.21
N GLN A 640 -0.23 -14.29 5.50
CA GLN A 640 0.78 -14.96 4.67
C GLN A 640 0.46 -16.44 4.42
N ASP A 641 -0.17 -17.13 5.38
CA ASP A 641 -0.45 -18.55 5.28
C ASP A 641 -1.50 -18.84 4.20
N VAL A 642 -2.49 -17.94 4.04
CA VAL A 642 -3.48 -18.00 2.95
C VAL A 642 -2.82 -17.68 1.61
N ILE A 643 -1.91 -16.70 1.57
CA ILE A 643 -1.13 -16.37 0.35
C ILE A 643 -0.29 -17.58 -0.07
N ASP A 644 0.43 -18.20 0.87
CA ASP A 644 1.25 -19.39 0.65
C ASP A 644 0.39 -20.58 0.18
N ALA A 645 -0.82 -20.76 0.73
CA ALA A 645 -1.77 -21.78 0.31
C ALA A 645 -2.28 -21.55 -1.13
N VAL A 646 -2.67 -20.31 -1.47
CA VAL A 646 -3.10 -19.91 -2.82
C VAL A 646 -1.98 -20.10 -3.84
N GLN A 647 -0.77 -19.61 -3.57
CA GLN A 647 0.39 -19.77 -4.45
C GLN A 647 0.74 -21.25 -4.70
N LEU A 648 0.69 -22.06 -3.65
CA LEU A 648 0.96 -23.50 -3.70
C LEU A 648 -0.11 -24.30 -4.48
N LEU A 649 -1.37 -23.87 -4.41
CA LEU A 649 -2.47 -24.48 -5.18
C LEU A 649 -2.54 -23.97 -6.63
N ARG A 650 -2.28 -22.69 -6.88
CA ARG A 650 -2.11 -22.11 -8.23
C ARG A 650 -0.99 -22.83 -8.98
N GLY A 651 0.19 -22.95 -8.35
CA GLY A 651 1.32 -23.68 -8.92
C GLY A 651 1.02 -25.15 -9.19
N ALA A 652 0.14 -25.80 -8.42
CA ALA A 652 -0.28 -27.18 -8.68
C ALA A 652 -1.29 -27.27 -9.85
N THR A 653 -2.27 -26.38 -9.92
CA THR A 653 -3.28 -26.35 -10.98
C THR A 653 -2.72 -25.93 -12.35
N GLU A 654 -1.67 -25.09 -12.39
CA GLU A 654 -0.91 -24.76 -13.60
C GLU A 654 -0.21 -25.97 -14.26
N HIS A 655 0.24 -26.94 -13.45
CA HIS A 655 1.02 -28.08 -13.93
C HIS A 655 0.15 -29.29 -14.32
N GLU A 656 -1.15 -29.22 -14.02
CA GLU A 656 -2.08 -30.30 -14.29
C GLU A 656 -2.37 -30.46 -15.79
N ARG A 657 -2.37 -31.71 -16.27
CA ARG A 657 -2.66 -32.05 -17.66
C ARG A 657 -3.57 -33.29 -17.75
N PRO A 658 -4.76 -33.19 -18.37
CA PRO A 658 -5.44 -31.97 -18.82
C PRO A 658 -5.89 -31.11 -17.63
N ALA A 659 -5.91 -29.78 -17.80
CA ALA A 659 -6.37 -28.87 -16.74
C ALA A 659 -7.84 -29.12 -16.39
N GLY A 660 -8.11 -29.25 -15.09
CA GLY A 660 -9.37 -29.64 -14.48
C GLY A 660 -9.39 -31.07 -13.91
N ALA A 661 -8.44 -31.95 -14.26
CA ALA A 661 -8.54 -33.39 -14.04
C ALA A 661 -8.69 -33.86 -12.57
N ASP A 662 -8.29 -33.06 -11.59
CA ASP A 662 -8.48 -33.23 -10.16
C ASP A 662 -9.37 -32.11 -9.61
N PRO A 663 -10.70 -32.33 -9.50
CA PRO A 663 -11.61 -31.34 -8.95
C PRO A 663 -11.42 -31.09 -7.44
N GLU A 664 -10.76 -31.97 -6.67
CA GLU A 664 -10.40 -31.66 -5.27
C GLU A 664 -9.35 -30.53 -5.26
N LEU A 665 -8.35 -30.62 -6.13
CA LEU A 665 -7.31 -29.61 -6.28
C LEU A 665 -7.88 -28.23 -6.69
N TRP A 666 -8.79 -28.19 -7.68
CA TRP A 666 -9.42 -26.94 -8.11
C TRP A 666 -10.42 -26.38 -7.10
N ALA A 667 -11.15 -27.23 -6.37
CA ALA A 667 -12.05 -26.79 -5.31
C ALA A 667 -11.28 -26.16 -4.14
N GLU A 668 -10.16 -26.77 -3.73
CA GLU A 668 -9.32 -26.22 -2.67
C GLU A 668 -8.59 -24.93 -3.11
N TYR A 669 -8.17 -24.85 -4.38
CA TYR A 669 -7.62 -23.63 -4.96
C TYR A 669 -8.64 -22.49 -4.92
N ALA A 670 -9.88 -22.72 -5.35
CA ALA A 670 -10.96 -21.74 -5.26
C ALA A 670 -11.29 -21.36 -3.81
N HIS A 671 -11.29 -22.33 -2.88
CA HIS A 671 -11.54 -22.07 -1.46
C HIS A 671 -10.46 -21.19 -0.83
N CYS A 672 -9.17 -21.51 -1.03
CA CYS A 672 -8.07 -20.70 -0.50
C CYS A 672 -8.04 -19.29 -1.13
N THR A 673 -8.34 -19.17 -2.43
CA THR A 673 -8.39 -17.87 -3.13
C THR A 673 -9.56 -17.02 -2.61
N LEU A 674 -10.70 -17.64 -2.32
CA LEU A 674 -11.82 -16.98 -1.64
C LEU A 674 -11.44 -16.50 -0.23
N ARG A 675 -10.75 -17.33 0.58
CA ARG A 675 -10.23 -16.91 1.91
C ARG A 675 -9.25 -15.74 1.79
N LEU A 676 -8.46 -15.66 0.72
CA LEU A 676 -7.56 -14.53 0.47
C LEU A 676 -8.34 -13.26 0.10
N TRP A 677 -9.36 -13.38 -0.75
CA TRP A 677 -10.28 -12.29 -1.10
C TRP A 677 -11.02 -11.74 0.13
N GLU A 678 -11.46 -12.59 1.06
CA GLU A 678 -12.12 -12.16 2.31
C GLU A 678 -11.21 -11.24 3.17
N VAL A 679 -9.89 -11.34 3.00
CA VAL A 679 -8.89 -10.53 3.72
C VAL A 679 -8.42 -9.32 2.93
N GLN A 680 -8.20 -9.45 1.61
CA GLN A 680 -7.59 -8.41 0.78
C GLN A 680 -8.59 -7.62 -0.09
N GLY A 681 -9.74 -8.20 -0.43
CA GLY A 681 -10.67 -7.69 -1.43
C GLY A 681 -10.11 -7.76 -2.86
N GLY A 682 -10.65 -6.91 -3.74
CA GLY A 682 -10.26 -6.83 -5.17
C GLY A 682 -11.11 -7.71 -6.09
N ASP A 683 -11.25 -7.30 -7.36
CA ASP A 683 -11.97 -8.07 -8.39
C ASP A 683 -11.19 -9.31 -8.83
N ASP A 684 -9.88 -9.18 -9.00
CA ASP A 684 -9.08 -10.18 -9.71
C ASP A 684 -9.04 -11.52 -8.94
N LEU A 685 -8.87 -11.48 -7.62
CA LEU A 685 -8.93 -12.65 -6.74
C LEU A 685 -10.31 -13.32 -6.75
N LEU A 686 -11.38 -12.53 -6.88
CA LEU A 686 -12.75 -13.04 -6.90
C LEU A 686 -13.08 -13.73 -8.24
N GLN A 687 -12.62 -13.14 -9.36
CA GLN A 687 -12.70 -13.74 -10.69
C GLN A 687 -11.82 -14.99 -10.81
N GLU A 688 -10.62 -14.98 -10.21
CA GLU A 688 -9.73 -16.15 -10.09
C GLU A 688 -10.42 -17.28 -9.32
N ALA A 689 -11.04 -16.98 -8.17
CA ALA A 689 -11.79 -17.96 -7.39
C ALA A 689 -13.03 -18.50 -8.15
N GLU A 690 -13.76 -17.66 -8.90
CA GLU A 690 -14.92 -18.11 -9.71
C GLU A 690 -14.45 -19.03 -10.84
N ALA A 691 -13.41 -18.62 -11.59
CA ALA A 691 -12.81 -19.40 -12.65
C ALA A 691 -12.24 -20.74 -12.17
N ALA A 692 -11.66 -20.80 -10.97
CA ALA A 692 -11.20 -22.04 -10.36
C ALA A 692 -12.36 -22.94 -9.93
N ALA A 693 -13.40 -22.38 -9.30
CA ALA A 693 -14.55 -23.13 -8.82
C ALA A 693 -15.41 -23.71 -9.96
N GLU A 694 -15.54 -23.00 -11.08
CA GLU A 694 -16.23 -23.50 -12.27
C GLU A 694 -15.52 -24.73 -12.87
N ARG A 695 -14.17 -24.76 -12.86
CA ARG A 695 -13.38 -25.91 -13.33
C ARG A 695 -13.57 -27.14 -12.44
N ALA A 696 -13.66 -26.95 -11.12
CA ALA A 696 -14.02 -28.03 -10.19
C ALA A 696 -15.45 -28.54 -10.44
N ALA A 697 -16.43 -27.63 -10.47
CA ALA A 697 -17.86 -27.95 -10.62
C ALA A 697 -18.25 -28.56 -11.98
N ALA A 698 -17.42 -28.39 -13.01
CA ALA A 698 -17.60 -29.00 -14.33
C ALA A 698 -17.58 -30.55 -14.30
N HIS A 699 -17.06 -31.17 -13.23
CA HIS A 699 -16.93 -32.63 -13.13
C HIS A 699 -18.26 -33.31 -12.80
N PRO A 700 -18.86 -34.13 -13.70
CA PRO A 700 -20.25 -34.61 -13.55
C PRO A 700 -20.52 -35.60 -12.40
N ARG A 701 -19.52 -35.95 -11.59
CA ARG A 701 -19.59 -36.94 -10.50
C ARG A 701 -19.01 -36.46 -9.18
N ARG A 702 -18.75 -35.16 -9.06
CA ARG A 702 -18.07 -34.54 -7.91
C ARG A 702 -18.93 -33.39 -7.38
N LEU A 703 -19.77 -33.76 -6.41
CA LEU A 703 -20.90 -32.96 -5.92
C LEU A 703 -20.52 -32.07 -4.73
N ARG A 704 -19.53 -32.46 -3.92
CA ARG A 704 -19.07 -31.66 -2.76
C ARG A 704 -18.40 -30.37 -3.23
N GLU A 705 -17.68 -30.46 -4.33
CA GLU A 705 -16.88 -29.41 -4.96
C GLU A 705 -17.75 -28.26 -5.49
N ARG A 706 -19.01 -28.54 -5.85
CA ARG A 706 -20.01 -27.52 -6.21
C ARG A 706 -20.37 -26.58 -5.06
N ALA A 707 -20.20 -27.01 -3.81
CA ALA A 707 -20.35 -26.12 -2.66
C ALA A 707 -19.32 -24.98 -2.68
N VAL A 708 -18.11 -25.20 -3.20
CA VAL A 708 -17.12 -24.12 -3.33
C VAL A 708 -17.54 -23.10 -4.38
N LEU A 709 -18.07 -23.54 -5.53
CA LEU A 709 -18.66 -22.64 -6.50
C LEU A 709 -19.83 -21.85 -5.88
N ALA A 710 -20.70 -22.50 -5.12
CA ALA A 710 -21.79 -21.84 -4.43
C ALA A 710 -21.32 -20.78 -3.39
N ARG A 711 -20.25 -21.06 -2.64
CA ARG A 711 -19.58 -20.11 -1.73
C ARG A 711 -19.01 -18.91 -2.47
N VAL A 712 -18.26 -19.14 -3.56
CA VAL A 712 -17.66 -18.06 -4.36
C VAL A 712 -18.73 -17.18 -5.00
N LEU A 713 -19.79 -17.76 -5.57
CA LEU A 713 -20.91 -17.01 -6.13
C LEU A 713 -21.64 -16.15 -5.08
N HIS A 714 -21.77 -16.63 -3.85
CA HIS A 714 -22.34 -15.86 -2.73
C HIS A 714 -21.44 -14.69 -2.31
N ALA A 715 -20.12 -14.88 -2.32
CA ALA A 715 -19.14 -13.81 -2.09
C ALA A 715 -19.17 -12.76 -3.21
N ALA A 716 -19.23 -13.20 -4.47
CA ALA A 716 -19.30 -12.30 -5.63
C ALA A 716 -20.61 -11.48 -5.66
N ALA A 717 -21.73 -12.08 -5.23
CA ALA A 717 -22.98 -11.34 -5.04
C ALA A 717 -22.87 -10.29 -3.92
N THR A 718 -22.17 -10.64 -2.83
CA THR A 718 -21.92 -9.70 -1.73
C THR A 718 -21.10 -8.50 -2.20
N ASP A 719 -20.14 -8.71 -3.12
CA ASP A 719 -19.32 -7.63 -3.67
C ASP A 719 -20.07 -6.77 -4.71
N ARG A 720 -20.80 -7.37 -5.66
CA ARG A 720 -21.67 -6.61 -6.60
C ARG A 720 -22.68 -5.73 -5.85
N ARG A 721 -23.25 -6.23 -4.74
CA ARG A 721 -24.12 -5.44 -3.86
C ARG A 721 -23.38 -4.26 -3.21
N ARG A 722 -22.11 -4.39 -2.82
CA ARG A 722 -21.30 -3.26 -2.29
C ARG A 722 -21.04 -2.19 -3.35
N ARG A 723 -20.96 -2.58 -4.63
CA ARG A 723 -20.76 -1.68 -5.79
C ARG A 723 -22.05 -1.00 -6.28
N GLY A 724 -23.20 -1.35 -5.72
CA GLY A 724 -24.49 -0.79 -6.13
C GLY A 724 -25.22 -1.56 -7.24
N ASP A 725 -24.80 -2.79 -7.56
CA ASP A 725 -25.55 -3.71 -8.43
C ASP A 725 -26.30 -4.77 -7.62
N PRO A 726 -27.57 -4.52 -7.22
CA PRO A 726 -28.40 -5.51 -6.56
C PRO A 726 -28.96 -6.57 -7.52
N ALA A 727 -29.02 -6.30 -8.83
CA ALA A 727 -29.63 -7.19 -9.81
C ALA A 727 -28.68 -8.36 -10.17
N GLY A 728 -27.45 -8.04 -10.56
CA GLY A 728 -26.41 -9.05 -10.79
C GLY A 728 -26.00 -9.78 -9.50
N ALA A 729 -26.18 -9.17 -8.33
CA ALA A 729 -26.05 -9.86 -7.05
C ALA A 729 -27.16 -10.91 -6.81
N LEU A 730 -28.42 -10.59 -7.15
CA LEU A 730 -29.53 -11.53 -7.01
C LEU A 730 -29.39 -12.74 -7.94
N ASP A 731 -28.95 -12.53 -9.19
CA ASP A 731 -28.77 -13.62 -10.15
C ASP A 731 -27.56 -14.53 -9.81
N LEU A 732 -26.47 -13.97 -9.26
CA LEU A 732 -25.39 -14.77 -8.68
C LEU A 732 -25.88 -15.64 -7.50
N LEU A 733 -26.73 -15.11 -6.63
CA LEU A 733 -27.29 -15.89 -5.50
C LEU A 733 -28.28 -16.97 -5.95
N ARG A 734 -29.03 -16.73 -7.02
CA ARG A 734 -29.87 -17.75 -7.68
C ARG A 734 -29.02 -18.87 -8.31
N ARG A 735 -27.85 -18.54 -8.85
CA ARG A 735 -26.86 -19.54 -9.32
C ARG A 735 -26.28 -20.32 -8.13
N ALA A 736 -25.92 -19.64 -7.04
CA ALA A 736 -25.38 -20.26 -5.83
C ALA A 736 -26.34 -21.26 -5.18
N ASP A 737 -27.64 -20.94 -5.05
CA ASP A 737 -28.63 -21.87 -4.47
C ASP A 737 -28.79 -23.15 -5.29
N ARG A 738 -28.70 -23.09 -6.62
CA ARG A 738 -28.74 -24.28 -7.48
C ARG A 738 -27.53 -25.19 -7.23
N GLU A 739 -26.34 -24.61 -7.11
CA GLU A 739 -25.12 -25.38 -6.82
C GLU A 739 -25.11 -25.94 -5.39
N TYR A 740 -25.62 -25.19 -4.39
CA TYR A 740 -25.86 -25.73 -3.05
C TYR A 740 -26.89 -26.86 -3.05
N ALA A 741 -27.99 -26.76 -3.80
CA ALA A 741 -29.01 -27.80 -3.90
C ALA A 741 -28.42 -29.12 -4.45
N VAL A 742 -27.52 -29.03 -5.44
CA VAL A 742 -26.79 -30.18 -5.99
C VAL A 742 -25.76 -30.73 -4.99
N ALA A 743 -25.06 -29.87 -4.24
CA ALA A 743 -24.09 -30.29 -3.24
C ALA A 743 -24.74 -30.97 -2.02
N CYS A 744 -25.87 -30.47 -1.52
CA CYS A 744 -26.66 -31.09 -0.46
C CYS A 744 -27.22 -32.48 -0.83
N ALA A 745 -27.30 -32.82 -2.12
CA ALA A 745 -27.78 -34.10 -2.62
C ALA A 745 -26.67 -35.16 -2.79
N ALA A 746 -25.45 -34.89 -2.33
CA ALA A 746 -24.33 -35.84 -2.44
C ALA A 746 -24.52 -37.05 -1.50
N PRO A 747 -24.39 -38.31 -2.00
CA PRO A 747 -24.77 -39.50 -1.24
C PRO A 747 -23.81 -39.86 -0.09
N ASP A 748 -22.56 -39.38 -0.15
CA ASP A 748 -21.49 -39.75 0.77
C ASP A 748 -21.23 -38.69 1.87
N LEU A 749 -22.18 -37.80 2.15
CA LEU A 749 -22.02 -36.78 3.20
C LEU A 749 -22.23 -37.38 4.59
N ASP A 750 -21.35 -37.06 5.55
CA ASP A 750 -21.68 -37.24 6.96
C ASP A 750 -22.70 -36.18 7.43
N HIS A 751 -23.36 -36.45 8.57
CA HIS A 751 -24.43 -35.59 9.08
C HIS A 751 -23.96 -34.16 9.40
N HIS A 752 -22.72 -33.96 9.86
CA HIS A 752 -22.19 -32.61 10.14
C HIS A 752 -21.82 -31.86 8.85
N GLN A 753 -21.27 -32.55 7.84
CA GLN A 753 -21.05 -31.98 6.51
C GLN A 753 -22.38 -31.57 5.85
N ALA A 754 -23.38 -32.45 5.89
CA ALA A 754 -24.70 -32.17 5.34
C ALA A 754 -25.41 -31.00 6.06
N LEU A 755 -25.25 -30.89 7.39
CA LEU A 755 -25.72 -29.73 8.15
C LEU A 755 -25.00 -28.45 7.72
N GLY A 756 -23.67 -28.46 7.63
CA GLY A 756 -22.88 -27.30 7.23
C GLY A 756 -23.31 -26.74 5.87
N LEU A 757 -23.44 -27.61 4.87
CA LEU A 757 -23.94 -27.25 3.54
C LEU A 757 -25.38 -26.72 3.58
N THR A 758 -26.25 -27.32 4.39
CA THR A 758 -27.64 -26.85 4.55
C THR A 758 -27.71 -25.46 5.19
N LEU A 759 -26.88 -25.19 6.21
CA LEU A 759 -26.77 -23.86 6.84
C LEU A 759 -26.16 -22.81 5.91
N GLU A 760 -25.24 -23.18 5.02
CA GLU A 760 -24.75 -22.30 3.94
C GLU A 760 -25.85 -22.01 2.90
N ARG A 761 -26.60 -23.03 2.48
CA ARG A 761 -27.74 -22.87 1.55
C ARG A 761 -28.83 -21.96 2.12
N VAL A 762 -29.19 -22.12 3.40
CA VAL A 762 -30.12 -21.23 4.12
C VAL A 762 -29.62 -19.78 4.09
N ARG A 763 -28.33 -19.55 4.37
CA ARG A 763 -27.73 -18.20 4.28
C ARG A 763 -27.77 -17.62 2.86
N ALA A 764 -27.69 -18.45 1.81
CA ALA A 764 -27.88 -18.01 0.42
C ALA A 764 -29.34 -17.65 0.11
N LEU A 765 -30.33 -18.43 0.56
CA LEU A 765 -31.76 -18.11 0.41
C LEU A 765 -32.14 -16.83 1.16
N GLU A 766 -31.60 -16.60 2.35
CA GLU A 766 -31.80 -15.32 3.05
C GLU A 766 -31.19 -14.13 2.32
N ALA A 767 -30.01 -14.31 1.71
CA ALA A 767 -29.39 -13.25 0.91
C ALA A 767 -30.22 -12.92 -0.35
N GLN A 768 -30.83 -13.94 -0.99
CA GLN A 768 -31.80 -13.72 -2.07
C GLN A 768 -33.04 -12.96 -1.56
N TRP A 769 -33.65 -13.40 -0.45
CA TRP A 769 -34.82 -12.73 0.13
C TRP A 769 -34.54 -11.24 0.45
N ARG A 770 -33.37 -10.92 1.02
CA ARG A 770 -32.95 -9.54 1.34
C ARG A 770 -32.74 -8.65 0.10
N LEU A 771 -32.73 -9.20 -1.11
CA LEU A 771 -32.65 -8.46 -2.38
C LEU A 771 -33.95 -8.51 -3.20
N GLY A 772 -34.62 -9.65 -3.24
CA GLY A 772 -35.82 -9.88 -4.06
C GLY A 772 -37.16 -9.81 -3.31
N GLY A 773 -37.15 -9.75 -1.97
CA GLY A 773 -38.35 -9.64 -1.13
C GLY A 773 -39.18 -10.93 -0.95
N ASP A 774 -38.98 -11.94 -1.79
CA ASP A 774 -39.78 -13.17 -1.84
C ASP A 774 -39.68 -14.02 -0.56
N SER A 775 -40.77 -14.06 0.22
CA SER A 775 -40.87 -14.81 1.46
C SER A 775 -40.90 -16.34 1.28
N ALA A 776 -41.20 -16.85 0.08
CA ALA A 776 -41.19 -18.29 -0.19
C ALA A 776 -39.78 -18.89 -0.01
N LEU A 777 -38.73 -18.08 -0.24
CA LEU A 777 -37.33 -18.46 0.01
C LEU A 777 -37.06 -18.71 1.50
N LEU A 778 -37.67 -17.91 2.39
CA LEU A 778 -37.59 -18.13 3.84
C LEU A 778 -38.43 -19.34 4.27
N GLN A 779 -39.61 -19.55 3.69
CA GLN A 779 -40.42 -20.75 3.96
C GLN A 779 -39.70 -22.04 3.54
N GLY A 780 -39.03 -22.03 2.37
CA GLY A 780 -38.17 -23.14 1.94
C GLY A 780 -36.97 -23.36 2.86
N ALA A 781 -36.36 -22.29 3.39
CA ALA A 781 -35.30 -22.39 4.39
C ALA A 781 -35.78 -23.02 5.72
N VAL A 782 -36.98 -22.66 6.20
CA VAL A 782 -37.61 -23.32 7.37
C VAL A 782 -37.81 -24.82 7.09
N GLY A 783 -38.51 -25.17 6.01
CA GLY A 783 -38.83 -26.56 5.70
C GLY A 783 -37.60 -27.46 5.49
N MET A 784 -36.49 -26.91 4.96
CA MET A 784 -35.22 -27.65 4.91
C MET A 784 -34.64 -27.93 6.30
N LEU A 785 -34.69 -26.96 7.21
CA LEU A 785 -34.16 -27.12 8.57
C LEU A 785 -35.03 -28.07 9.41
N GLU A 786 -36.36 -28.01 9.27
CA GLU A 786 -37.28 -28.95 9.91
C GLU A 786 -37.06 -30.39 9.41
N ALA A 787 -37.02 -30.59 8.08
CA ALA A 787 -36.78 -31.90 7.49
C ALA A 787 -35.41 -32.48 7.89
N PHE A 788 -34.37 -31.63 7.95
CA PHE A 788 -33.05 -32.04 8.38
C PHE A 788 -33.01 -32.38 9.89
N ALA A 789 -33.74 -31.66 10.73
CA ALA A 789 -33.87 -31.96 12.15
C ALA A 789 -34.51 -33.34 12.39
N ASP A 790 -35.53 -33.69 11.62
CA ASP A 790 -36.30 -34.93 11.81
C ASP A 790 -35.56 -36.19 11.37
N VAL A 791 -34.63 -36.06 10.41
CA VAL A 791 -33.72 -37.10 9.94
C VAL A 791 -32.48 -37.25 10.85
N TRP A 792 -32.16 -36.26 11.71
CA TRP A 792 -30.98 -36.30 12.57
C TRP A 792 -30.96 -37.51 13.51
N PRO A 793 -29.88 -38.34 13.56
CA PRO A 793 -29.89 -39.66 14.20
C PRO A 793 -30.25 -39.70 15.68
N ASP A 794 -29.73 -38.77 16.50
CA ASP A 794 -30.10 -38.66 17.92
C ASP A 794 -30.84 -37.35 18.19
N ARG A 795 -32.15 -37.44 18.40
CA ARG A 795 -33.02 -36.30 18.74
C ARG A 795 -32.69 -35.65 20.09
N ARG A 796 -31.89 -36.30 20.95
CA ARG A 796 -31.38 -35.74 22.22
C ARG A 796 -30.02 -35.05 22.07
N GLN A 797 -29.26 -35.38 21.03
CA GLN A 797 -27.97 -34.76 20.70
C GLN A 797 -28.06 -34.05 19.34
N ARG A 798 -29.03 -33.14 19.22
CA ARG A 798 -29.13 -32.22 18.08
C ARG A 798 -28.12 -31.06 18.27
N PRO A 799 -27.30 -30.73 17.25
CA PRO A 799 -26.33 -29.65 17.34
C PRO A 799 -27.04 -28.28 17.48
N PRO A 800 -26.55 -27.37 18.36
CA PRO A 800 -27.25 -26.13 18.72
C PRO A 800 -27.40 -25.13 17.56
N GLU A 801 -26.58 -25.25 16.51
CA GLU A 801 -26.65 -24.43 15.29
C GLU A 801 -27.99 -24.60 14.55
N LEU A 802 -28.59 -25.80 14.60
CA LEU A 802 -29.84 -26.10 13.93
C LEU A 802 -31.02 -25.32 14.53
N PRO A 803 -31.38 -25.46 15.83
CA PRO A 803 -32.45 -24.66 16.43
C PRO A 803 -32.13 -23.16 16.43
N LEU A 804 -30.84 -22.78 16.45
CA LEU A 804 -30.42 -21.39 16.36
C LEU A 804 -30.79 -20.75 15.01
N GLU A 805 -30.34 -21.30 13.89
CA GLU A 805 -30.67 -20.72 12.59
C GLU A 805 -32.13 -20.96 12.21
N HIS A 806 -32.75 -22.08 12.61
CA HIS A 806 -34.20 -22.28 12.46
C HIS A 806 -35.00 -21.15 13.11
N GLY A 807 -34.68 -20.83 14.37
CA GLY A 807 -35.33 -19.74 15.09
C GLY A 807 -35.10 -18.35 14.47
N ARG A 808 -33.93 -18.13 13.87
CA ARG A 808 -33.58 -16.89 13.16
C ARG A 808 -34.28 -16.74 11.82
N VAL A 809 -34.39 -17.81 11.02
CA VAL A 809 -35.16 -17.81 9.76
C VAL A 809 -36.63 -17.55 10.07
N LEU A 810 -37.20 -18.22 11.08
CA LEU A 810 -38.57 -18.00 11.55
C LEU A 810 -38.80 -16.56 12.02
N LEU A 811 -37.86 -15.98 12.78
CA LEU A 811 -37.92 -14.56 13.17
C LEU A 811 -37.93 -13.62 11.95
N ARG A 812 -37.12 -13.89 10.93
CA ARG A 812 -37.09 -13.11 9.68
C ARG A 812 -38.40 -13.29 8.88
N LEU A 813 -38.92 -14.51 8.82
CA LEU A 813 -40.18 -14.85 8.17
C LEU A 813 -41.39 -14.20 8.87
N SER A 814 -41.39 -14.08 10.20
CA SER A 814 -42.37 -13.29 10.95
C SER A 814 -42.32 -11.77 10.65
N GLY A 815 -41.22 -11.29 10.06
CA GLY A 815 -41.07 -9.93 9.55
C GLY A 815 -41.48 -9.76 8.08
N ALA A 816 -41.40 -10.82 7.28
CA ALA A 816 -41.78 -10.83 5.86
C ALA A 816 -43.26 -11.20 5.63
N THR A 817 -43.86 -11.98 6.53
CA THR A 817 -45.23 -12.48 6.41
C THR A 817 -46.23 -11.35 6.65
N ALA A 818 -47.11 -11.11 5.68
CA ALA A 818 -48.15 -10.09 5.80
C ALA A 818 -49.25 -10.47 6.82
N ASP A 819 -49.71 -11.72 6.81
CA ASP A 819 -50.73 -12.20 7.75
C ASP A 819 -50.22 -12.12 9.21
N PRO A 820 -50.87 -11.32 10.09
CA PRO A 820 -50.45 -11.17 11.48
C PRO A 820 -50.62 -12.45 12.31
N VAL A 821 -51.54 -13.35 11.96
CA VAL A 821 -51.72 -14.63 12.68
C VAL A 821 -50.57 -15.57 12.35
N GLN A 822 -50.29 -15.77 11.06
CA GLN A 822 -49.17 -16.59 10.63
C GLN A 822 -47.80 -16.00 11.03
N ALA A 823 -47.65 -14.68 11.00
CA ALA A 823 -46.45 -14.00 11.52
C ALA A 823 -46.26 -14.23 13.03
N ARG A 824 -47.34 -14.18 13.82
CA ARG A 824 -47.31 -14.52 15.26
C ARG A 824 -46.86 -15.96 15.48
N LEU A 825 -47.44 -16.93 14.76
CA LEU A 825 -47.10 -18.35 14.88
C LEU A 825 -45.62 -18.60 14.55
N TYR A 826 -45.10 -18.00 13.47
CA TYR A 826 -43.68 -18.09 13.14
C TYR A 826 -42.78 -17.45 14.23
N ALA A 827 -43.20 -16.34 14.85
CA ALA A 827 -42.45 -15.74 15.96
C ALA A 827 -42.49 -16.61 17.24
N GLU A 828 -43.59 -17.29 17.53
CA GLU A 828 -43.72 -18.23 18.66
C GLU A 828 -42.83 -19.48 18.46
N GLN A 829 -42.88 -20.10 17.26
CA GLN A 829 -41.98 -21.20 16.87
C GLN A 829 -40.51 -20.76 16.88
N GLY A 830 -40.24 -19.53 16.41
CA GLY A 830 -38.90 -18.94 16.38
C GLY A 830 -38.33 -18.74 17.78
N ALA A 831 -39.12 -18.14 18.67
CA ALA A 831 -38.75 -17.99 20.08
C ALA A 831 -38.51 -19.34 20.76
N GLN A 832 -39.34 -20.35 20.51
CA GLN A 832 -39.14 -21.68 21.09
C GLN A 832 -37.84 -22.34 20.59
N SER A 833 -37.52 -22.20 19.30
CA SER A 833 -36.26 -22.70 18.72
C SER A 833 -35.04 -21.98 19.32
N LEU A 834 -35.12 -20.65 19.51
CA LEU A 834 -34.04 -19.86 20.12
C LEU A 834 -33.85 -20.15 21.62
N ARG A 835 -34.92 -20.53 22.36
CA ARG A 835 -34.78 -21.10 23.71
C ARG A 835 -34.00 -22.41 23.66
N THR A 836 -34.43 -23.37 22.84
CA THR A 836 -33.72 -24.66 22.71
C THR A 836 -32.25 -24.48 22.37
N ALA A 837 -31.89 -23.54 21.49
CA ALA A 837 -30.49 -23.23 21.18
C ALA A 837 -29.68 -22.65 22.36
N LEU A 838 -30.33 -21.91 23.28
CA LEU A 838 -29.72 -21.39 24.52
C LEU A 838 -29.64 -22.44 25.64
N ASP A 839 -30.54 -23.42 25.61
CA ASP A 839 -30.65 -24.52 26.58
C ASP A 839 -29.74 -25.70 26.21
N THR A 840 -29.40 -25.89 24.92
CA THR A 840 -28.46 -26.91 24.42
C THR A 840 -27.06 -26.38 24.12
N GLY A 841 -26.84 -25.07 24.20
CA GLY A 841 -25.53 -24.44 24.00
C GLY A 841 -24.63 -24.55 25.24
N GLU A 842 -23.31 -24.63 25.03
CA GLU A 842 -22.32 -24.65 26.12
C GLU A 842 -22.36 -23.37 26.98
N GLU A 843 -21.90 -23.47 28.24
CA GLU A 843 -21.77 -22.29 29.10
C GLU A 843 -20.71 -21.32 28.54
N PRO A 844 -20.90 -19.99 28.70
CA PRO A 844 -20.12 -19.01 27.97
C PRO A 844 -18.74 -18.71 28.62
N ASP A 845 -17.81 -19.67 28.54
CA ASP A 845 -16.46 -19.61 29.12
C ASP A 845 -15.55 -18.48 28.62
N THR A 846 -15.86 -17.88 27.46
CA THR A 846 -15.00 -16.88 26.82
C THR A 846 -15.74 -15.59 26.53
N ALA A 847 -14.98 -14.50 26.39
CA ALA A 847 -15.55 -13.23 25.92
C ALA A 847 -16.19 -13.33 24.51
N GLU A 848 -15.84 -14.35 23.71
CA GLU A 848 -16.48 -14.66 22.43
C GLU A 848 -17.84 -15.34 22.62
N SER A 849 -17.90 -16.41 23.42
CA SER A 849 -19.14 -17.15 23.68
C SER A 849 -20.16 -16.30 24.48
N VAL A 850 -19.72 -15.42 25.38
CA VAL A 850 -20.59 -14.38 25.98
C VAL A 850 -21.17 -13.45 24.90
N ARG A 851 -20.37 -12.99 23.93
CA ARG A 851 -20.87 -12.17 22.81
C ARG A 851 -21.84 -12.94 21.92
N ALA A 852 -21.62 -14.23 21.70
CA ALA A 852 -22.50 -15.10 20.94
C ALA A 852 -23.86 -15.27 21.66
N ARG A 853 -23.86 -15.71 22.92
CA ARG A 853 -25.06 -15.90 23.75
C ARG A 853 -25.92 -14.63 23.81
N VAL A 854 -25.29 -13.46 23.97
CA VAL A 854 -25.98 -12.15 23.97
C VAL A 854 -26.67 -11.82 22.63
N ARG A 855 -26.13 -12.27 21.48
CA ARG A 855 -26.82 -12.13 20.18
C ARG A 855 -28.07 -13.02 20.15
N VAL A 856 -27.98 -14.28 20.61
CA VAL A 856 -29.13 -15.20 20.64
C VAL A 856 -30.22 -14.73 21.62
N LEU A 857 -29.84 -14.15 22.76
CA LEU A 857 -30.79 -13.51 23.70
C LEU A 857 -31.48 -12.30 23.07
N LEU A 858 -30.79 -11.48 22.26
CA LEU A 858 -31.41 -10.39 21.50
C LEU A 858 -32.36 -10.90 20.41
N ASP A 859 -31.97 -11.93 19.66
CA ASP A 859 -32.82 -12.60 18.66
C ASP A 859 -34.10 -13.16 19.34
N LEU A 860 -33.95 -13.84 20.49
CA LEU A 860 -35.06 -14.40 21.26
C LEU A 860 -36.02 -13.32 21.78
N VAL A 861 -35.51 -12.20 22.29
CA VAL A 861 -36.35 -11.10 22.79
C VAL A 861 -37.12 -10.42 21.66
N ASP A 862 -36.49 -10.21 20.49
CA ASP A 862 -37.19 -9.69 19.32
C ASP A 862 -38.24 -10.68 18.78
N ALA A 863 -38.03 -12.00 18.94
CA ALA A 863 -39.05 -13.02 18.64
C ALA A 863 -40.22 -13.00 19.64
N LEU A 864 -39.95 -12.97 20.95
CA LEU A 864 -40.99 -12.90 21.99
C LEU A 864 -41.85 -11.63 21.87
N LEU A 865 -41.25 -10.49 21.51
CA LEU A 865 -41.94 -9.24 21.23
C LEU A 865 -42.85 -9.31 19.99
N ARG A 866 -42.48 -10.10 18.97
CA ARG A 866 -43.29 -10.31 17.76
C ARG A 866 -44.39 -11.34 17.96
N ALA A 867 -44.13 -12.35 18.78
CA ALA A 867 -45.11 -13.33 19.22
C ALA A 867 -46.24 -12.71 20.06
N GLY A 868 -45.99 -11.61 20.78
CA GLY A 868 -46.85 -11.27 21.92
C GLY A 868 -46.85 -12.43 22.93
N GLY A 869 -45.66 -12.98 23.18
CA GLY A 869 -45.42 -14.02 24.16
C GLY A 869 -45.26 -13.46 25.58
N PRO A 870 -44.93 -14.29 26.59
CA PRO A 870 -44.79 -13.84 27.97
C PRO A 870 -43.72 -12.75 28.11
N LEU A 871 -44.16 -11.50 28.29
CA LEU A 871 -43.30 -10.32 28.36
C LEU A 871 -42.33 -10.36 29.55
N ASP A 872 -42.64 -11.15 30.58
CA ASP A 872 -41.77 -11.38 31.74
C ASP A 872 -40.59 -12.30 31.42
N ASP A 873 -40.76 -13.32 30.57
CA ASP A 873 -39.65 -14.12 30.04
C ASP A 873 -38.75 -13.23 29.17
N ALA A 874 -39.34 -12.41 28.30
CA ALA A 874 -38.59 -11.44 27.49
C ALA A 874 -37.79 -10.46 28.36
N GLN A 875 -38.38 -9.94 29.44
CA GLN A 875 -37.69 -9.05 30.39
C GLN A 875 -36.56 -9.78 31.12
N ALA A 876 -36.79 -11.02 31.56
CA ALA A 876 -35.77 -11.85 32.21
C ALA A 876 -34.55 -12.11 31.29
N ARG A 877 -34.76 -12.41 29.99
CA ARG A 877 -33.66 -12.56 29.02
C ARG A 877 -32.89 -11.26 28.79
N VAL A 878 -33.58 -10.11 28.81
CA VAL A 878 -32.91 -8.80 28.73
C VAL A 878 -32.05 -8.55 29.98
N ASP A 879 -32.56 -8.86 31.17
CA ASP A 879 -31.82 -8.62 32.42
C ASP A 879 -30.66 -9.63 32.61
N GLU A 880 -30.78 -10.89 32.16
CA GLU A 880 -29.67 -11.85 32.00
C GLU A 880 -28.55 -11.23 31.15
N ALA A 881 -28.89 -10.78 29.93
CA ALA A 881 -27.92 -10.18 29.02
C ALA A 881 -27.34 -8.86 29.57
N LEU A 882 -28.11 -8.07 30.33
CA LEU A 882 -27.63 -6.86 31.00
C LEU A 882 -26.72 -7.13 32.21
N ALA A 883 -26.72 -8.34 32.79
CA ALA A 883 -25.72 -8.73 33.79
C ALA A 883 -24.37 -9.04 33.12
N LEU A 884 -24.40 -9.72 31.98
CA LEU A 884 -23.21 -10.13 31.21
C LEU A 884 -22.54 -8.93 30.49
N VAL A 885 -23.31 -8.05 29.85
CA VAL A 885 -22.77 -7.05 28.91
C VAL A 885 -22.20 -5.80 29.58
N ARG A 886 -20.89 -5.57 29.35
CA ARG A 886 -20.16 -4.34 29.72
C ARG A 886 -19.99 -3.33 28.58
N GLU A 887 -20.12 -3.76 27.33
CA GLU A 887 -19.98 -2.91 26.14
C GLU A 887 -21.21 -2.01 25.93
N GLN A 888 -21.01 -0.69 25.82
CA GLN A 888 -22.12 0.28 25.81
C GLN A 888 -23.08 0.10 24.63
N GLY A 889 -22.58 -0.22 23.43
CA GLY A 889 -23.42 -0.42 22.24
C GLY A 889 -24.41 -1.58 22.38
N ARG A 890 -23.95 -2.77 22.80
CA ARG A 890 -24.86 -3.90 23.10
C ARG A 890 -25.75 -3.62 24.31
N ARG A 891 -25.25 -2.90 25.33
CA ARG A 891 -26.06 -2.51 26.49
C ARG A 891 -27.21 -1.57 26.08
N ALA A 892 -26.96 -0.66 25.15
CA ALA A 892 -27.99 0.21 24.58
C ALA A 892 -29.02 -0.56 23.75
N ALA A 893 -28.57 -1.52 22.92
CA ALA A 893 -29.46 -2.39 22.14
C ALA A 893 -30.43 -3.19 23.04
N LEU A 894 -29.96 -3.68 24.19
CA LEU A 894 -30.76 -4.34 25.22
C LEU A 894 -31.73 -3.38 25.92
N LEU A 895 -31.27 -2.17 26.29
CA LEU A 895 -32.12 -1.14 26.89
C LEU A 895 -33.26 -0.70 25.95
N ALA A 896 -33.02 -0.66 24.64
CA ALA A 896 -34.07 -0.42 23.65
C ALA A 896 -35.12 -1.56 23.63
N ARG A 897 -34.72 -2.83 23.78
CA ARG A 897 -35.67 -3.95 23.91
C ARG A 897 -36.47 -3.85 25.21
N ALA A 898 -35.86 -3.51 26.35
CA ALA A 898 -36.59 -3.24 27.59
C ALA A 898 -37.63 -2.11 27.42
N GLY A 899 -37.30 -1.06 26.65
CA GLY A 899 -38.26 -0.01 26.27
C GLY A 899 -39.46 -0.58 25.50
N ARG A 900 -39.21 -1.43 24.50
CA ARG A 900 -40.25 -2.10 23.71
C ARG A 900 -41.11 -3.07 24.53
N ILE A 901 -40.52 -3.79 25.48
CA ILE A 901 -41.25 -4.69 26.40
C ILE A 901 -42.22 -3.89 27.27
N ALA A 902 -41.77 -2.78 27.85
CA ALA A 902 -42.63 -1.89 28.63
C ALA A 902 -43.75 -1.26 27.76
N VAL A 903 -43.44 -0.84 26.52
CA VAL A 903 -44.47 -0.41 25.55
C VAL A 903 -45.45 -1.54 25.18
N ALA A 904 -45.01 -2.81 25.17
CA ALA A 904 -45.89 -3.96 24.95
C ALA A 904 -46.80 -4.20 26.15
N ARG A 905 -46.25 -4.24 27.38
CA ARG A 905 -47.04 -4.39 28.62
C ARG A 905 -48.10 -3.30 28.74
N HIS A 906 -47.77 -2.05 28.42
CA HIS A 906 -48.75 -0.97 28.40
C HIS A 906 -49.96 -1.25 27.47
N ARG A 907 -49.77 -1.93 26.33
CA ARG A 907 -50.89 -2.30 25.43
C ARG A 907 -51.80 -3.38 26.02
N GLU A 908 -51.31 -4.16 26.97
CA GLU A 908 -52.04 -5.24 27.65
C GLU A 908 -52.69 -4.76 28.94
N SER A 909 -51.99 -3.95 29.75
CA SER A 909 -52.46 -3.46 31.06
C SER A 909 -53.16 -2.10 31.02
N GLY A 910 -52.86 -1.25 30.03
CA GLY A 910 -53.25 0.15 29.99
C GLY A 910 -52.50 1.07 30.97
N ASP A 911 -51.58 0.55 31.79
CA ASP A 911 -50.91 1.31 32.86
C ASP A 911 -49.93 2.35 32.30
N PRO A 912 -50.10 3.67 32.57
CA PRO A 912 -49.15 4.69 32.13
C PRO A 912 -47.74 4.55 32.75
N ALA A 913 -47.57 3.86 33.89
CA ALA A 913 -46.26 3.66 34.51
C ALA A 913 -45.31 2.80 33.65
N GLU A 914 -45.86 1.90 32.83
CA GLU A 914 -45.09 1.16 31.81
C GLU A 914 -44.61 2.07 30.67
N LEU A 915 -45.33 3.14 30.32
CA LEU A 915 -44.83 4.14 29.36
C LEU A 915 -43.76 5.06 29.96
N GLU A 916 -43.85 5.39 31.24
CA GLU A 916 -42.78 6.11 31.97
C GLU A 916 -41.51 5.24 32.02
N THR A 917 -41.66 3.96 32.35
CA THR A 917 -40.59 2.95 32.30
C THR A 917 -39.98 2.84 30.91
N ALA A 918 -40.80 2.75 29.87
CA ALA A 918 -40.34 2.70 28.48
C ALA A 918 -39.52 3.94 28.11
N ALA A 919 -40.04 5.14 28.39
CA ALA A 919 -39.38 6.39 28.06
C ALA A 919 -38.01 6.55 28.74
N ASP A 920 -37.84 6.00 29.94
CA ASP A 920 -36.57 6.06 30.67
C ASP A 920 -35.60 4.91 30.28
N ARG A 921 -36.09 3.75 29.81
CA ARG A 921 -35.26 2.73 29.16
C ARG A 921 -34.73 3.22 27.79
N PHE A 922 -35.59 3.84 26.96
CA PHE A 922 -35.16 4.42 25.69
C PHE A 922 -34.20 5.62 25.87
N ALA A 923 -34.44 6.49 26.86
CA ALA A 923 -33.50 7.56 27.20
C ALA A 923 -32.09 7.00 27.53
N GLN A 924 -32.03 5.94 28.34
CA GLN A 924 -30.76 5.28 28.69
C GLN A 924 -30.11 4.57 27.50
N ALA A 925 -30.90 4.04 26.56
CA ALA A 925 -30.38 3.49 25.30
C ALA A 925 -29.76 4.58 24.43
N ALA A 926 -30.51 5.65 24.14
CA ALA A 926 -30.04 6.77 23.31
C ALA A 926 -28.75 7.40 23.83
N GLN A 927 -28.60 7.56 25.15
CA GLN A 927 -27.38 8.05 25.81
C GLN A 927 -26.13 7.16 25.62
N ARG A 928 -26.27 5.91 25.20
CA ARG A 928 -25.20 4.89 25.13
C ARG A 928 -24.89 4.40 23.71
N MET A 929 -25.61 4.90 22.71
CA MET A 929 -25.34 4.65 21.29
C MET A 929 -24.44 5.77 20.73
N SER A 930 -23.66 5.46 19.68
CA SER A 930 -23.13 6.55 18.84
C SER A 930 -24.27 7.18 18.06
N ARG A 931 -24.17 8.47 17.73
CA ARG A 931 -25.12 9.16 16.84
C ARG A 931 -25.09 8.56 15.43
N ASP A 932 -23.90 8.19 14.97
CA ASP A 932 -23.67 7.60 13.63
C ASP A 932 -24.26 6.18 13.48
N ALA A 933 -24.75 5.56 14.56
CA ALA A 933 -25.42 4.28 14.48
C ALA A 933 -26.84 4.48 13.91
N PRO A 934 -27.23 3.82 12.80
CA PRO A 934 -28.51 4.11 12.13
C PRO A 934 -29.73 3.91 13.04
N ALA A 935 -29.66 2.94 13.95
CA ALA A 935 -30.70 2.67 14.95
C ALA A 935 -30.82 3.75 16.05
N HIS A 936 -29.91 4.72 16.15
CA HIS A 936 -30.01 5.82 17.13
C HIS A 936 -31.27 6.65 16.88
N ALA A 937 -31.50 7.04 15.62
CA ALA A 937 -32.68 7.81 15.24
C ALA A 937 -33.99 7.00 15.34
N ASP A 938 -33.94 5.67 15.22
CA ASP A 938 -35.08 4.79 15.50
C ASP A 938 -35.42 4.78 17.00
N VAL A 939 -34.43 4.65 17.88
CA VAL A 939 -34.63 4.72 19.34
C VAL A 939 -35.15 6.11 19.76
N LEU A 940 -34.73 7.20 19.11
CA LEU A 940 -35.32 8.52 19.33
C LEU A 940 -36.78 8.60 18.85
N ALA A 941 -37.15 7.94 17.75
CA ALA A 941 -38.54 7.87 17.29
C ALA A 941 -39.43 7.06 18.25
N GLU A 942 -38.98 5.87 18.67
CA GLU A 942 -39.67 5.03 19.66
C GLU A 942 -39.85 5.75 21.00
N TRP A 943 -38.82 6.47 21.46
CA TRP A 943 -38.89 7.30 22.67
C TRP A 943 -39.90 8.44 22.53
N GLY A 944 -39.87 9.16 21.40
CA GLY A 944 -40.82 10.23 21.10
C GLY A 944 -42.27 9.73 21.04
N GLU A 945 -42.52 8.56 20.46
CA GLU A 945 -43.86 7.96 20.41
C GLU A 945 -44.33 7.49 21.79
N ALA A 946 -43.48 6.84 22.60
CA ALA A 946 -43.82 6.45 23.96
C ALA A 946 -44.22 7.66 24.83
N LEU A 947 -43.48 8.77 24.71
CA LEU A 947 -43.81 10.03 25.37
C LEU A 947 -45.11 10.66 24.85
N LEU A 948 -45.41 10.54 23.55
CA LEU A 948 -46.67 11.04 22.98
C LEU A 948 -47.89 10.28 23.51
N ARG A 949 -47.81 8.94 23.58
CA ARG A 949 -48.87 8.11 24.16
C ARG A 949 -49.07 8.43 25.65
N LEU A 950 -47.98 8.55 26.41
CA LEU A 950 -48.01 8.93 27.83
C LEU A 950 -48.66 10.31 28.03
N ALA A 951 -48.32 11.29 27.18
CA ALA A 951 -48.89 12.63 27.25
C ALA A 951 -50.40 12.66 26.98
N GLY A 952 -50.93 11.73 26.17
CA GLY A 952 -52.38 11.58 25.93
C GLY A 952 -53.15 11.01 27.12
N LEU A 953 -52.50 10.22 27.98
CA LEU A 953 -53.08 9.66 29.20
C LEU A 953 -52.97 10.61 30.41
N GLN A 954 -52.04 11.57 30.35
CA GLN A 954 -51.82 12.56 31.41
C GLN A 954 -52.73 13.80 31.22
N SER A 955 -52.97 14.54 32.32
CA SER A 955 -53.74 15.79 32.30
C SER A 955 -52.92 16.99 32.77
N GLY A 956 -53.30 18.18 32.28
CA GLY A 956 -52.77 19.46 32.73
C GLY A 956 -51.25 19.61 32.61
N ALA A 957 -50.61 20.05 33.69
CA ALA A 957 -49.19 20.38 33.70
C ALA A 957 -48.26 19.19 33.40
N ARG A 958 -48.64 17.95 33.81
CA ARG A 958 -47.84 16.74 33.53
C ARG A 958 -47.76 16.47 32.03
N ALA A 959 -48.90 16.41 31.35
CA ALA A 959 -48.98 16.25 29.90
C ALA A 959 -48.16 17.34 29.15
N GLN A 960 -48.23 18.60 29.60
CA GLN A 960 -47.47 19.69 29.01
C GLN A 960 -45.94 19.57 29.21
N GLY A 961 -45.48 18.98 30.32
CA GLY A 961 -44.09 18.60 30.52
C GLY A 961 -43.67 17.47 29.58
N THR A 962 -44.47 16.40 29.53
CA THR A 962 -44.22 15.21 28.69
C THR A 962 -44.22 15.54 27.19
N LEU A 963 -45.14 16.38 26.70
CA LEU A 963 -45.12 16.90 25.32
C LEU A 963 -43.87 17.75 25.04
N SER A 964 -43.41 18.54 26.01
CA SER A 964 -42.19 19.34 25.84
C SER A 964 -40.93 18.46 25.78
N ARG A 965 -40.89 17.34 26.51
CA ARG A 965 -39.88 16.28 26.39
C ARG A 965 -39.95 15.60 25.02
N ALA A 966 -41.15 15.20 24.57
CA ALA A 966 -41.39 14.55 23.28
C ALA A 966 -40.95 15.41 22.08
N ILE A 967 -41.33 16.70 22.05
CA ILE A 967 -40.98 17.62 20.96
C ILE A 967 -39.46 17.81 20.85
N ARG A 968 -38.72 17.82 21.97
CA ARG A 968 -37.26 17.88 21.93
C ARG A 968 -36.68 16.63 21.28
N VAL A 969 -37.07 15.45 21.80
CA VAL A 969 -36.62 14.14 21.30
C VAL A 969 -36.97 13.93 19.82
N LEU A 970 -38.12 14.39 19.36
CA LEU A 970 -38.55 14.27 17.97
C LEU A 970 -37.87 15.29 17.03
N ARG A 971 -37.44 16.47 17.55
CA ARG A 971 -36.54 17.37 16.82
C ARG A 971 -35.13 16.79 16.73
N ASP A 972 -34.61 16.22 17.82
CA ASP A 972 -33.34 15.49 17.83
C ASP A 972 -33.40 14.33 16.81
N CYS A 973 -34.46 13.51 16.83
CA CYS A 973 -34.73 12.44 15.86
C CYS A 973 -34.72 12.93 14.40
N ARG A 974 -35.36 14.07 14.10
CA ARG A 974 -35.36 14.67 12.76
C ARG A 974 -33.94 15.07 12.32
N MET A 975 -33.12 15.62 13.21
CA MET A 975 -31.74 16.01 12.89
C MET A 975 -30.84 14.80 12.64
N GLU A 976 -31.03 13.72 13.38
CA GLU A 976 -30.29 12.45 13.21
C GLU A 976 -30.89 11.55 12.10
N THR A 977 -31.85 12.04 11.30
CA THR A 977 -32.47 11.26 10.21
C THR A 977 -31.72 11.46 8.88
N PRO A 978 -31.17 10.40 8.25
CA PRO A 978 -30.53 10.51 6.94
C PRO A 978 -31.51 10.98 5.85
N ALA A 979 -31.04 11.85 4.97
CA ALA A 979 -31.79 12.28 3.79
C ALA A 979 -32.17 11.09 2.90
N GLY A 980 -33.39 11.08 2.36
CA GLY A 980 -33.92 9.98 1.55
C GLY A 980 -34.36 8.74 2.33
N SER A 981 -34.32 8.75 3.68
CA SER A 981 -34.86 7.64 4.47
C SER A 981 -36.40 7.58 4.37
N ALA A 982 -36.94 6.39 4.06
CA ALA A 982 -38.39 6.14 4.02
C ALA A 982 -39.11 6.42 5.38
N GLN A 983 -38.36 6.53 6.48
CA GLN A 983 -38.91 6.89 7.79
C GLN A 983 -39.11 8.41 7.99
N VAL A 984 -38.65 9.27 7.07
CA VAL A 984 -38.79 10.74 7.18
C VAL A 984 -40.25 11.14 7.39
N ALA A 985 -41.17 10.70 6.52
CA ALA A 985 -42.59 11.02 6.63
C ALA A 985 -43.20 10.61 7.99
N HIS A 986 -42.85 9.43 8.51
CA HIS A 986 -43.35 8.97 9.80
C HIS A 986 -42.78 9.80 10.99
N ARG A 987 -41.49 10.11 10.96
CA ARG A 987 -40.83 10.94 12.01
C ARG A 987 -41.35 12.38 11.99
N LEU A 988 -41.65 12.95 10.82
CA LEU A 988 -42.31 14.25 10.66
C LEU A 988 -43.76 14.23 11.19
N LEU A 989 -44.54 13.17 10.89
CA LEU A 989 -45.89 12.96 11.41
C LEU A 989 -45.91 12.95 12.96
N LEU A 990 -44.96 12.25 13.60
CA LEU A 990 -44.84 12.23 15.07
C LEU A 990 -44.56 13.63 15.64
N LEU A 991 -43.61 14.38 15.05
CA LEU A 991 -43.29 15.74 15.51
C LEU A 991 -44.48 16.71 15.32
N GLY A 992 -45.15 16.66 14.17
CA GLY A 992 -46.35 17.47 13.90
C GLY A 992 -47.48 17.17 14.89
N ARG A 993 -47.70 15.89 15.23
CA ARG A 993 -48.69 15.47 16.25
C ARG A 993 -48.33 16.01 17.64
N ALA A 994 -47.06 15.94 18.02
CA ALA A 994 -46.59 16.49 19.29
C ALA A 994 -46.84 18.00 19.41
N LEU A 995 -46.56 18.75 18.35
CA LEU A 995 -46.84 20.18 18.24
C LEU A 995 -48.36 20.46 18.28
N MET A 996 -49.18 19.68 17.57
CA MET A 996 -50.65 19.85 17.62
C MET A 996 -51.26 19.57 18.99
N LEU A 997 -50.77 18.57 19.72
CA LEU A 997 -51.19 18.31 21.11
C LEU A 997 -50.77 19.45 22.05
N ARG A 998 -49.57 20.03 21.85
CA ARG A 998 -49.11 21.18 22.63
C ARG A 998 -49.91 22.45 22.30
N TYR A 999 -50.18 22.71 21.02
CA TYR A 999 -51.08 23.77 20.56
C TYR A 999 -52.47 23.64 21.17
N ARG A 1000 -53.10 22.46 21.12
CA ARG A 1000 -54.43 22.22 21.71
C ARG A 1000 -54.49 22.53 23.22
N GLY A 1001 -53.37 22.44 23.94
CA GLY A 1001 -53.28 22.77 25.37
C GLY A 1001 -52.71 24.15 25.73
N ARG A 1002 -52.10 24.90 24.80
CA ARG A 1002 -51.47 26.22 25.04
C ARG A 1002 -51.93 27.36 24.12
N GLY A 1003 -52.52 27.05 22.97
CA GLY A 1003 -52.92 28.04 21.96
C GLY A 1003 -51.78 28.65 21.13
N ASP A 1004 -50.56 28.11 21.22
CA ASP A 1004 -49.38 28.70 20.53
C ASP A 1004 -49.49 28.57 19.00
N ARG A 1005 -49.59 29.71 18.33
CA ARG A 1005 -49.71 29.82 16.87
C ARG A 1005 -48.42 29.46 16.13
N VAL A 1006 -47.27 29.36 16.82
CA VAL A 1006 -46.02 28.86 16.23
C VAL A 1006 -46.11 27.35 16.01
N ASP A 1007 -46.50 26.60 17.05
CA ASP A 1007 -46.70 25.14 16.98
C ASP A 1007 -47.66 24.75 15.85
N LEU A 1008 -48.77 25.50 15.71
CA LEU A 1008 -49.77 25.29 14.66
C LEU A 1008 -49.20 25.44 13.23
N ARG A 1009 -48.33 26.44 13.01
CA ARG A 1009 -47.68 26.69 11.72
C ARG A 1009 -46.57 25.69 11.42
N GLU A 1010 -45.79 25.32 12.44
CA GLU A 1010 -44.75 24.30 12.32
C GLU A 1010 -45.38 22.94 11.99
N ALA A 1011 -46.48 22.57 12.67
CA ALA A 1011 -47.25 21.37 12.35
C ALA A 1011 -47.84 21.39 10.93
N GLU A 1012 -48.43 22.50 10.48
CA GLU A 1012 -48.96 22.64 9.10
C GLU A 1012 -47.87 22.35 8.06
N HIS A 1013 -46.67 22.92 8.24
CA HIS A 1013 -45.54 22.69 7.35
C HIS A 1013 -45.00 21.25 7.42
N LEU A 1014 -44.86 20.69 8.62
CA LEU A 1014 -44.36 19.33 8.83
C LEU A 1014 -45.29 18.26 8.24
N PHE A 1015 -46.61 18.40 8.37
CA PHE A 1015 -47.55 17.46 7.76
C PHE A 1015 -47.62 17.60 6.24
N GLY A 1016 -47.43 18.81 5.70
CA GLY A 1016 -47.28 19.01 4.25
C GLY A 1016 -46.07 18.28 3.67
N LEU A 1017 -44.91 18.38 4.33
CA LEU A 1017 -43.72 17.61 3.97
C LEU A 1017 -43.94 16.10 4.15
N ALA A 1018 -44.50 15.68 5.28
CA ALA A 1018 -44.78 14.27 5.56
C ALA A 1018 -45.74 13.62 4.55
N ALA A 1019 -46.69 14.38 4.00
CA ALA A 1019 -47.62 13.93 2.97
C ALA A 1019 -46.99 13.87 1.56
N ALA A 1020 -45.89 14.59 1.32
CA ALA A 1020 -45.14 14.55 0.06
C ALA A 1020 -44.10 13.42 0.05
N ASP A 1021 -43.41 13.20 1.17
CA ASP A 1021 -42.37 12.17 1.31
C ASP A 1021 -42.91 10.75 1.62
N ALA A 1022 -44.23 10.58 1.79
CA ALA A 1022 -44.83 9.31 2.18
C ALA A 1022 -44.97 8.32 1.00
N ALA A 1023 -44.07 7.32 0.96
CA ALA A 1023 -44.12 6.23 -0.02
C ALA A 1023 -45.22 5.17 0.25
N ASP A 1024 -45.72 5.06 1.49
CA ASP A 1024 -46.87 4.21 1.84
C ASP A 1024 -48.18 5.02 1.73
N PRO A 1025 -49.17 4.60 0.92
CA PRO A 1025 -50.47 5.28 0.84
C PRO A 1025 -51.23 5.38 2.17
N LEU A 1026 -51.05 4.44 3.11
CA LEU A 1026 -51.70 4.50 4.43
C LEU A 1026 -51.07 5.59 5.30
N LEU A 1027 -49.74 5.70 5.31
CA LEU A 1027 -49.00 6.80 5.92
C LEU A 1027 -49.33 8.14 5.24
N ALA A 1028 -49.42 8.19 3.91
CA ALA A 1028 -49.79 9.39 3.17
C ALA A 1028 -51.21 9.86 3.53
N SER A 1029 -52.18 8.93 3.61
CA SER A 1029 -53.54 9.19 4.08
C SER A 1029 -53.54 9.78 5.50
N ARG A 1030 -52.75 9.21 6.42
CA ARG A 1030 -52.60 9.70 7.80
C ARG A 1030 -51.99 11.11 7.84
N CYS A 1031 -50.95 11.39 7.05
CA CYS A 1031 -50.33 12.73 6.97
C CYS A 1031 -51.31 13.77 6.41
N ARG A 1032 -52.05 13.44 5.35
CA ARG A 1032 -53.08 14.29 4.74
C ARG A 1032 -54.26 14.54 5.69
N LEU A 1033 -54.67 13.54 6.47
CA LEU A 1033 -55.71 13.65 7.50
C LEU A 1033 -55.30 14.59 8.64
N GLU A 1034 -54.05 14.53 9.11
CA GLU A 1034 -53.55 15.50 10.10
C GLU A 1034 -53.43 16.90 9.49
N LEU A 1035 -52.90 17.04 8.27
CA LEU A 1035 -52.78 18.32 7.57
C LEU A 1035 -54.13 19.05 7.47
N GLY A 1036 -55.19 18.34 7.06
CA GLY A 1036 -56.55 18.90 7.04
C GLY A 1036 -57.06 19.31 8.42
N GLN A 1037 -56.76 18.52 9.48
CA GLN A 1037 -57.10 18.90 10.86
C GLN A 1037 -56.37 20.19 11.30
N VAL A 1038 -55.09 20.35 10.94
CA VAL A 1038 -54.34 21.60 11.23
C VAL A 1038 -54.95 22.79 10.49
N GLN A 1039 -55.32 22.61 9.22
CA GLN A 1039 -55.95 23.67 8.43
C GLN A 1039 -57.33 24.06 8.97
N PHE A 1040 -58.11 23.10 9.47
CA PHE A 1040 -59.38 23.34 10.16
C PHE A 1040 -59.20 24.06 11.51
N GLU A 1041 -58.18 23.72 12.31
CA GLU A 1041 -57.84 24.46 13.53
C GLU A 1041 -57.23 25.85 13.25
N ALA A 1042 -56.52 26.02 12.13
CA ALA A 1042 -56.10 27.32 11.62
C ALA A 1042 -57.28 28.18 11.17
N TYR A 1043 -58.33 27.61 10.58
CA TYR A 1043 -59.60 28.30 10.40
C TYR A 1043 -60.21 28.73 11.76
N ARG A 1044 -60.33 27.81 12.73
CA ARG A 1044 -60.94 28.10 14.04
C ARG A 1044 -60.22 29.22 14.80
N SER A 1045 -58.89 29.28 14.72
CA SER A 1045 -58.03 30.21 15.48
C SER A 1045 -57.64 31.51 14.76
N LEU A 1046 -57.66 31.53 13.42
CA LEU A 1046 -57.35 32.71 12.59
C LEU A 1046 -58.58 33.30 11.89
N ARG A 1047 -59.73 32.60 11.90
CA ARG A 1047 -61.02 33.00 11.31
C ARG A 1047 -60.95 33.41 9.83
N ARG A 1048 -60.08 32.76 9.05
CA ARG A 1048 -59.93 32.97 7.60
C ARG A 1048 -60.67 31.90 6.81
N PRO A 1049 -61.80 32.21 6.10
CA PRO A 1049 -62.62 31.21 5.42
C PRO A 1049 -61.86 30.33 4.42
N ALA A 1050 -60.91 30.90 3.67
CA ALA A 1050 -60.11 30.18 2.67
C ALA A 1050 -59.25 29.02 3.24
N ARG A 1051 -59.09 28.91 4.57
CA ARG A 1051 -58.47 27.72 5.20
C ARG A 1051 -59.40 26.50 5.23
N LEU A 1052 -60.71 26.68 5.07
CA LEU A 1052 -61.69 25.59 4.97
C LEU A 1052 -61.63 24.88 3.62
N ASP A 1053 -61.43 25.62 2.52
CA ASP A 1053 -61.28 25.01 1.20
C ASP A 1053 -60.00 24.15 1.13
N LEU A 1054 -58.86 24.66 1.64
CA LEU A 1054 -57.63 23.87 1.80
C LEU A 1054 -57.85 22.62 2.66
N ALA A 1055 -58.55 22.73 3.79
CA ALA A 1055 -58.85 21.58 4.63
C ALA A 1055 -59.74 20.55 3.89
N VAL A 1056 -60.74 21.02 3.14
CA VAL A 1056 -61.60 20.17 2.30
C VAL A 1056 -60.81 19.42 1.24
N ASP A 1057 -59.82 20.07 0.63
CA ASP A 1057 -58.90 19.44 -0.34
C ASP A 1057 -58.01 18.41 0.37
N ALA A 1058 -57.32 18.76 1.46
CA ALA A 1058 -56.50 17.81 2.22
C ALA A 1058 -57.29 16.59 2.73
N PHE A 1059 -58.57 16.77 3.12
CA PHE A 1059 -59.47 15.65 3.48
C PHE A 1059 -60.01 14.87 2.27
N ARG A 1060 -60.01 15.42 1.05
CA ARG A 1060 -60.26 14.67 -0.19
C ARG A 1060 -59.06 13.78 -0.48
N ASP A 1061 -57.87 14.37 -0.53
CA ASP A 1061 -56.61 13.68 -0.83
C ASP A 1061 -56.34 12.55 0.19
N ALA A 1062 -56.65 12.79 1.47
CA ALA A 1062 -56.57 11.77 2.52
C ALA A 1062 -57.49 10.56 2.26
N ALA A 1063 -58.71 10.80 1.77
CA ALA A 1063 -59.68 9.75 1.45
C ALA A 1063 -59.42 9.07 0.09
N GLU A 1064 -58.66 9.70 -0.80
CA GLU A 1064 -58.13 9.09 -2.03
C GLU A 1064 -56.96 8.16 -1.69
N SER A 1065 -55.99 8.67 -0.93
CA SER A 1065 -54.88 7.88 -0.36
C SER A 1065 -55.37 6.69 0.48
N ALA A 1066 -56.49 6.84 1.20
CA ALA A 1066 -57.09 5.76 1.98
C ALA A 1066 -57.63 4.62 1.10
N ARG A 1067 -58.19 4.94 -0.07
CA ARG A 1067 -58.72 3.95 -1.02
C ARG A 1067 -57.60 3.27 -1.81
N GLU A 1068 -56.53 3.99 -2.12
CA GLU A 1068 -55.27 3.42 -2.62
C GLU A 1068 -54.65 2.45 -1.59
N ALA A 1069 -54.55 2.86 -0.33
CA ALA A 1069 -54.07 2.04 0.77
C ALA A 1069 -54.92 0.77 0.98
N GLU A 1070 -56.23 0.89 0.86
CA GLU A 1070 -57.15 -0.25 0.97
C GLU A 1070 -56.95 -1.25 -0.20
N GLY A 1071 -56.85 -0.76 -1.44
CA GLY A 1071 -56.60 -1.59 -2.61
C GLY A 1071 -55.23 -2.30 -2.57
N ALA A 1072 -54.23 -1.67 -1.96
CA ALA A 1072 -52.91 -2.26 -1.71
C ALA A 1072 -52.85 -3.15 -0.46
N ALA A 1073 -53.86 -3.14 0.42
CA ALA A 1073 -53.77 -3.79 1.72
C ALA A 1073 -53.94 -5.32 1.62
N THR A 1074 -52.82 -6.01 1.81
CA THR A 1074 -52.73 -7.48 1.93
C THR A 1074 -53.44 -8.03 3.17
N THR A 1075 -53.59 -7.25 4.23
CA THR A 1075 -54.21 -7.67 5.49
C THR A 1075 -55.58 -7.05 5.73
N GLU A 1076 -56.49 -7.81 6.34
CA GLU A 1076 -57.79 -7.32 6.79
C GLU A 1076 -57.63 -6.16 7.79
N ARG A 1077 -56.69 -6.25 8.73
CA ARG A 1077 -56.35 -5.15 9.64
C ARG A 1077 -55.89 -3.89 8.89
N GLY A 1078 -55.06 -4.03 7.86
CA GLY A 1078 -54.63 -2.93 7.00
C GLY A 1078 -55.80 -2.26 6.29
N ARG A 1079 -56.71 -3.05 5.71
CA ARG A 1079 -57.97 -2.55 5.11
C ARG A 1079 -58.83 -1.83 6.15
N HIS A 1080 -59.03 -2.40 7.33
CA HIS A 1080 -59.78 -1.77 8.42
C HIS A 1080 -59.14 -0.47 8.92
N GLU A 1081 -57.81 -0.37 8.96
CA GLU A 1081 -57.11 0.88 9.28
C GLU A 1081 -57.20 1.92 8.13
N ALA A 1082 -57.19 1.49 6.87
CA ALA A 1082 -57.38 2.34 5.68
C ALA A 1082 -58.81 2.90 5.59
N VAL A 1083 -59.83 2.02 5.58
CA VAL A 1083 -61.26 2.36 5.59
C VAL A 1083 -61.60 3.30 6.75
N ARG A 1084 -61.09 3.04 7.96
CA ARG A 1084 -61.25 3.94 9.11
C ARG A 1084 -60.65 5.32 8.86
N THR A 1085 -59.47 5.40 8.25
CA THR A 1085 -58.81 6.69 7.93
C THR A 1085 -59.61 7.46 6.87
N GLY A 1086 -60.15 6.76 5.86
CA GLY A 1086 -61.07 7.33 4.86
C GLY A 1086 -62.41 7.81 5.46
N ALA A 1087 -63.01 7.03 6.36
CA ALA A 1087 -64.24 7.38 7.07
C ALA A 1087 -64.05 8.65 7.95
N GLN A 1088 -62.91 8.75 8.63
CA GLN A 1088 -62.53 9.94 9.39
C GLN A 1088 -62.28 11.15 8.48
N ALA A 1089 -61.57 10.98 7.36
CA ALA A 1089 -61.33 12.04 6.38
C ALA A 1089 -62.65 12.58 5.79
N HIS A 1090 -63.56 11.71 5.37
CA HIS A 1090 -64.89 12.11 4.89
C HIS A 1090 -65.73 12.81 5.98
N HIS A 1091 -65.66 12.36 7.24
CA HIS A 1091 -66.33 13.06 8.36
C HIS A 1091 -65.78 14.48 8.54
N TRP A 1092 -64.46 14.65 8.56
CA TRP A 1092 -63.84 15.97 8.70
C TRP A 1092 -64.05 16.88 7.47
N ARG A 1093 -64.17 16.31 6.26
CA ARG A 1093 -64.62 17.04 5.07
C ARG A 1093 -66.06 17.54 5.23
N GLY A 1094 -66.94 16.73 5.83
CA GLY A 1094 -68.30 17.12 6.23
C GLY A 1094 -68.30 18.29 7.22
N MET A 1095 -67.53 18.18 8.31
CA MET A 1095 -67.36 19.26 9.31
C MET A 1095 -66.84 20.56 8.69
N SER A 1096 -65.94 20.46 7.70
CA SER A 1096 -65.39 21.61 6.98
C SER A 1096 -66.41 22.27 6.07
N TYR A 1097 -67.28 21.49 5.42
CA TYR A 1097 -68.41 22.01 4.64
C TYR A 1097 -69.55 22.56 5.52
N GLU A 1098 -69.82 22.03 6.72
CA GLU A 1098 -70.70 22.67 7.71
C GLU A 1098 -70.15 24.07 8.07
N ALA A 1099 -68.86 24.13 8.43
CA ALA A 1099 -68.18 25.38 8.79
C ALA A 1099 -68.10 26.40 7.64
N ALA A 1100 -68.13 25.94 6.38
CA ALA A 1100 -68.19 26.77 5.17
C ALA A 1100 -69.62 27.12 4.72
N SER A 1101 -70.64 26.74 5.50
CA SER A 1101 -72.06 26.93 5.17
C SER A 1101 -72.50 26.28 3.85
N ARG A 1102 -71.93 25.11 3.50
CA ARG A 1102 -72.26 24.32 2.30
C ARG A 1102 -73.00 23.02 2.65
N PRO A 1103 -74.25 23.07 3.17
CA PRO A 1103 -74.92 21.92 3.79
C PRO A 1103 -75.18 20.73 2.84
N ARG A 1104 -75.35 20.96 1.53
CA ARG A 1104 -75.50 19.88 0.54
C ARG A 1104 -74.21 19.04 0.44
N ALA A 1105 -73.08 19.69 0.22
CA ALA A 1105 -71.77 19.05 0.18
C ALA A 1105 -71.36 18.42 1.53
N ALA A 1106 -71.79 19.02 2.65
CA ALA A 1106 -71.62 18.43 3.98
C ALA A 1106 -72.38 17.08 4.11
N ARG A 1107 -73.66 17.03 3.73
CA ARG A 1107 -74.46 15.79 3.71
C ARG A 1107 -73.84 14.71 2.82
N GLU A 1108 -73.36 15.07 1.64
CA GLU A 1108 -72.68 14.14 0.73
C GLU A 1108 -71.41 13.56 1.38
N ALA A 1109 -70.58 14.41 2.02
CA ALA A 1109 -69.38 13.97 2.72
C ALA A 1109 -69.69 13.07 3.94
N TYR A 1110 -70.71 13.39 4.75
CA TYR A 1110 -71.13 12.51 5.85
C TYR A 1110 -71.79 11.21 5.38
N ARG A 1111 -72.47 11.21 4.22
CA ARG A 1111 -73.00 9.98 3.62
C ARG A 1111 -71.85 9.07 3.17
N ALA A 1112 -70.83 9.61 2.50
CA ALA A 1112 -69.60 8.85 2.17
C ALA A 1112 -68.92 8.32 3.44
N ALA A 1113 -68.75 9.16 4.47
CA ALA A 1113 -68.22 8.71 5.77
C ALA A 1113 -69.04 7.57 6.38
N ARG A 1114 -70.39 7.66 6.36
CA ARG A 1114 -71.27 6.61 6.86
C ARG A 1114 -71.15 5.31 6.06
N THR A 1115 -70.98 5.40 4.74
CA THR A 1115 -70.69 4.24 3.89
C THR A 1115 -69.40 3.55 4.33
N GLU A 1116 -68.30 4.30 4.48
CA GLU A 1116 -67.03 3.72 4.96
C GLU A 1116 -67.15 3.14 6.39
N TRP A 1117 -67.84 3.83 7.31
CA TRP A 1117 -68.10 3.29 8.65
C TRP A 1117 -68.91 1.98 8.61
N SER A 1118 -69.86 1.82 7.69
CA SER A 1118 -70.66 0.59 7.54
C SER A 1118 -69.90 -0.60 6.94
N ARG A 1119 -68.66 -0.39 6.48
CA ARG A 1119 -67.76 -1.44 5.98
C ARG A 1119 -66.82 -2.00 7.06
N LEU A 1120 -66.85 -1.44 8.27
CA LEU A 1120 -66.06 -1.90 9.41
C LEU A 1120 -66.92 -2.79 10.32
N PRO A 1121 -66.34 -3.82 10.98
CA PRO A 1121 -67.06 -4.64 11.93
C PRO A 1121 -67.58 -3.82 13.12
N GLU A 1122 -68.72 -4.24 13.67
CA GLU A 1122 -69.33 -3.60 14.84
C GLU A 1122 -68.38 -3.62 16.05
N GLY A 1123 -68.48 -2.60 16.91
CA GLY A 1123 -67.58 -2.47 18.06
C GLY A 1123 -66.15 -2.01 17.74
N SER A 1124 -65.84 -1.62 16.49
CA SER A 1124 -64.54 -1.05 16.08
C SER A 1124 -64.30 0.38 16.62
N LEU A 1125 -64.27 0.50 17.94
CA LEU A 1125 -64.07 1.74 18.70
C LEU A 1125 -62.74 2.42 18.39
N VAL A 1126 -62.74 3.74 18.49
CA VAL A 1126 -61.56 4.60 18.30
C VAL A 1126 -61.48 5.56 19.47
N ALA A 1127 -60.34 5.59 20.19
CA ALA A 1127 -60.11 6.51 21.29
C ALA A 1127 -60.06 7.98 20.79
N ASP A 1128 -59.21 8.23 19.78
CA ASP A 1128 -59.03 9.55 19.17
C ASP A 1128 -59.73 9.67 17.82
N GLY A 1129 -60.88 10.36 17.78
CA GLY A 1129 -61.47 10.83 16.53
C GLY A 1129 -63.00 10.93 16.46
N PRO A 1130 -63.54 11.23 15.26
CA PRO A 1130 -64.94 11.01 14.96
C PRO A 1130 -65.23 9.51 14.82
N THR A 1131 -66.47 9.13 15.13
CA THR A 1131 -66.96 7.74 15.12
C THR A 1131 -68.18 7.60 14.21
N ALA A 1132 -68.59 6.37 13.92
CA ALA A 1132 -69.83 6.08 13.20
C ALA A 1132 -71.06 6.79 13.83
N ALA A 1133 -71.19 6.74 15.16
CA ALA A 1133 -72.26 7.41 15.90
C ALA A 1133 -72.26 8.94 15.71
N LYS A 1134 -71.11 9.61 15.92
CA LYS A 1134 -70.95 11.07 15.69
C LYS A 1134 -71.24 11.46 14.24
N THR A 1135 -70.96 10.56 13.29
CA THR A 1135 -71.24 10.75 11.85
C THR A 1135 -72.73 10.65 11.54
N ALA A 1136 -73.41 9.65 12.12
CA ALA A 1136 -74.86 9.47 11.97
C ALA A 1136 -75.64 10.63 12.63
N GLU A 1137 -75.20 11.11 13.79
CA GLU A 1137 -75.77 12.27 14.49
C GLU A 1137 -75.69 13.54 13.63
N ARG A 1138 -74.50 13.86 13.09
CA ARG A 1138 -74.29 15.01 12.18
C ARG A 1138 -75.15 14.92 10.92
N LEU A 1139 -75.18 13.75 10.28
CA LEU A 1139 -76.01 13.54 9.10
C LEU A 1139 -77.50 13.72 9.42
N ALA A 1140 -77.99 13.14 10.52
CA ALA A 1140 -79.38 13.28 10.94
C ALA A 1140 -79.74 14.74 11.31
N ALA A 1141 -78.82 15.52 11.88
CA ALA A 1141 -79.03 16.94 12.12
C ALA A 1141 -79.21 17.71 10.81
N LEU A 1142 -78.35 17.49 9.81
CA LEU A 1142 -78.44 18.12 8.48
C LEU A 1142 -79.63 17.61 7.64
N GLU A 1143 -80.18 16.44 7.96
CA GLU A 1143 -81.38 15.89 7.32
C GLU A 1143 -82.70 16.32 8.01
N ARG A 1144 -82.63 17.00 9.17
CA ARG A 1144 -83.76 17.68 9.84
C ARG A 1144 -83.86 19.18 9.55
N VAL A 1145 -82.83 19.77 8.93
CA VAL A 1145 -82.71 21.21 8.64
C VAL A 1145 -83.04 21.53 7.16
N THR A 1146 -83.48 20.52 6.39
CA THR A 1146 -83.96 20.63 5.01
C THR A 1146 -85.35 20.05 4.86
#